data_AF-A0A925KPR9-F1
#
_entry.id   AF-A0A925KPR9-F1
#
_cell.length_a   1.000
_cell.length_b   1.000
_cell.length_c   1.000
_cell.angle_alpha   90.00
_cell.angle_beta   90.00
_cell.angle_gamma   90.00
#
_symmetry.space_group_name_H-M   'P 1'
#
loop_
_entity.id
_entity.type
_entity.pdbx_description
1 polymer ?
#
loop_
_entity_poly.entity_id
_entity_poly.type
_entity_poly.pdbx_seq_one_letter_code
_entity_poly.pdbx_strand_id
1 'polypeptide(L)'
;RQSNLAVSKHIKDAVDILKAAKYDLIILETSGIGQSDTQITDYCDASLYVMTPEYGAATQLEKIDMLDFADIVCINKFDKRGAMDALRDVKKQYKRNHQLWDADDDKLPVVGTIASQFNDPGTNQLYKQIVDKIREKTGAKLNSTFQITHQMSEKVFVIPPNRTRYLSEISENNRAYDAWVLEQSAIAQKLFAINKTIEHLSASSKAPADTSAPKGNSTSTSLLSQLESEIEKLKLEIDPKNWKLLEDWPKKTQQYKGPVFKFKVRDKEIGIQTHTESLSHLQIPKVSLPKYEAWGDLLKWSLQENVPGEFPYTAGIYPFKREGEDPTRMFAGEGGPERTNRRFHYVSLTTPAKRLSTAFDSVTLYGNDPDYRPDIYGKIGNSGVSICCLDDAKKLYSGFNLADPRTSVSMTINGPAPMLLGYFMNAAIDQQCEVYIRKNGLEKEVEAKLEKIFKDLKAERPHYQGPLPKGNDGLGLMLLGTTGDQVLPKDVYEKIKAETLLQVRGTVQADILKEDQAQNTCIFSTEFALRLMGDVQQYFIDNNIRNFYSVSISGYHIAEAGANPISQLAFTLANGFTYVEYYLSRGMNINEFAPNLSFFFSNGIDPEYSVIGRVARRIWAKAMKNKYGANARSQMLKYHIQTSGRSLHAQEIDFNDIRTTLQALYAIYDNCNSLHTNAYDEAITTPTEESVRRAMAIQLIINKELGLAKNENPIQGSFIIEELTELVEEAVLTEFDRITERGGVLGAMETMYQRGKIQEESLYYETLKHTGEYPIIGVNTFLSSKGSPTVVPREVIRATTEEKEYQIKMLRALHTFHGEQAAVHQNALQEAAVLNKNIFEELMESCKVCSLGQITKTLFEVGGQYRRNM
;
A
#
# COMPACT_ATOMS: atom_id res chain seq x y z
N ARG A 1 30.26 -25.09 34.34
CA ARG A 1 29.33 -24.56 33.32
C ARG A 1 29.58 -25.37 32.05
N GLN A 2 28.69 -26.29 31.68
CA GLN A 2 28.73 -26.99 30.39
C GLN A 2 28.32 -25.98 29.32
N SER A 3 29.29 -25.26 28.74
CA SER A 3 29.01 -24.17 27.77
C SER A 3 29.03 -24.62 26.31
N ASN A 4 29.23 -25.90 26.02
CA ASN A 4 29.43 -26.44 24.67
C ASN A 4 28.51 -27.65 24.37
N LEU A 5 27.23 -27.60 24.75
CA LEU A 5 26.26 -28.64 24.37
C LEU A 5 25.19 -28.01 23.48
N ALA A 6 25.29 -28.20 22.17
CA ALA A 6 24.25 -27.78 21.22
C ALA A 6 23.13 -28.80 21.00
N VAL A 7 23.21 -29.95 21.67
CA VAL A 7 22.21 -31.03 21.62
C VAL A 7 21.68 -31.38 23.02
N SER A 8 20.44 -31.87 23.06
CA SER A 8 19.83 -32.36 24.30
C SER A 8 20.56 -33.60 24.82
N LYS A 9 20.72 -33.70 26.15
CA LYS A 9 21.26 -34.89 26.82
C LYS A 9 20.49 -36.20 26.54
N HIS A 10 19.24 -36.08 26.04
CA HIS A 10 18.35 -37.21 25.72
C HIS A 10 18.17 -37.42 24.20
N ILE A 11 19.02 -36.81 23.36
CA ILE A 11 18.88 -36.91 21.90
C ILE A 11 18.89 -38.36 21.41
N LYS A 12 19.72 -39.21 21.99
CA LYS A 12 19.79 -40.64 21.64
C LYS A 12 18.47 -41.36 21.93
N ASP A 13 17.94 -41.19 23.13
CA ASP A 13 16.67 -41.82 23.54
C ASP A 13 15.53 -41.38 22.61
N ALA A 14 15.49 -40.09 22.24
CA ALA A 14 14.49 -39.56 21.31
C ALA A 14 14.61 -40.17 19.90
N VAL A 15 15.83 -40.29 19.39
CA VAL A 15 16.09 -40.94 18.09
C VAL A 15 15.68 -42.41 18.11
N ASP A 16 16.01 -43.15 19.17
CA ASP A 16 15.66 -44.56 19.31
C ASP A 16 14.14 -44.77 19.35
N ILE A 17 13.40 -43.89 20.04
CA ILE A 17 11.93 -43.90 20.05
C ILE A 17 11.36 -43.65 18.66
N LEU A 18 11.86 -42.65 17.92
CA LEU A 18 11.39 -42.33 16.57
C LEU A 18 11.72 -43.45 15.57
N LYS A 19 12.89 -44.08 15.70
CA LYS A 19 13.26 -45.28 14.91
C LYS A 19 12.33 -46.44 15.23
N ALA A 20 12.02 -46.68 16.50
CA ALA A 20 11.08 -47.73 16.91
C ALA A 20 9.65 -47.47 16.39
N ALA A 21 9.25 -46.20 16.27
CA ALA A 21 8.00 -45.78 15.64
C ALA A 21 7.98 -45.94 14.11
N LYS A 22 9.09 -46.35 13.49
CA LYS A 22 9.24 -46.64 12.05
C LYS A 22 8.98 -45.43 11.14
N TYR A 23 9.44 -44.25 11.55
CA TYR A 23 9.51 -43.11 10.63
C TYR A 23 10.51 -43.38 9.49
N ASP A 24 10.17 -42.97 8.26
CA ASP A 24 11.01 -43.17 7.07
C ASP A 24 12.26 -42.29 7.05
N LEU A 25 12.19 -41.11 7.68
CA LEU A 25 13.27 -40.14 7.79
C LEU A 25 13.16 -39.40 9.14
N ILE A 26 14.28 -39.20 9.83
CA ILE A 26 14.39 -38.42 11.05
C ILE A 26 15.36 -37.28 10.79
N ILE A 27 14.92 -36.03 10.96
CA ILE A 27 15.75 -34.83 10.81
C ILE A 27 16.04 -34.28 12.21
N LEU A 28 17.33 -34.04 12.49
CA LEU A 28 17.80 -33.47 13.75
C LEU A 28 18.39 -32.09 13.47
N GLU A 29 17.83 -31.06 14.12
CA GLU A 29 18.34 -29.68 14.08
C GLU A 29 18.93 -29.32 15.45
N THR A 30 20.16 -28.81 15.45
CA THR A 30 20.86 -28.36 16.67
C THR A 30 20.49 -26.92 17.02
N SER A 31 20.82 -26.45 18.22
CA SER A 31 20.91 -25.00 18.45
C SER A 31 22.07 -24.38 17.65
N GLY A 32 22.18 -23.05 17.64
CA GLY A 32 23.32 -22.35 17.04
C GLY A 32 24.64 -22.83 17.65
N ILE A 33 25.49 -23.45 16.82
CA ILE A 33 26.76 -24.06 17.25
C ILE A 33 27.93 -23.10 17.19
N GLY A 34 28.92 -23.31 18.07
CA GLY A 34 30.23 -22.67 17.97
C GLY A 34 31.09 -23.30 16.87
N GLN A 35 32.29 -22.75 16.65
CA GLN A 35 33.19 -23.23 15.58
C GLN A 35 33.69 -24.67 15.80
N SER A 36 33.73 -25.16 17.04
CA SER A 36 34.31 -26.46 17.42
C SER A 36 33.31 -27.52 17.89
N ASP A 37 32.01 -27.30 17.70
CA ASP A 37 30.98 -28.27 18.10
C ASP A 37 30.63 -29.20 16.94
N THR A 38 30.89 -30.49 17.12
CA THR A 38 30.59 -31.54 16.13
C THR A 38 29.66 -32.61 16.67
N GLN A 39 29.09 -32.42 17.87
CA GLN A 39 28.44 -33.48 18.64
C GLN A 39 27.26 -34.16 17.89
N ILE A 40 26.63 -33.45 16.95
CA ILE A 40 25.53 -33.99 16.16
C ILE A 40 25.92 -35.19 15.29
N THR A 41 27.19 -35.30 14.88
CA THR A 41 27.68 -36.37 14.00
C THR A 41 27.62 -37.75 14.66
N ASP A 42 27.64 -37.81 15.99
CA ASP A 42 27.51 -39.06 16.75
C ASP A 42 26.07 -39.62 16.75
N TYR A 43 25.10 -38.81 16.33
CA TYR A 43 23.67 -39.11 16.40
C TYR A 43 22.96 -39.12 15.05
N CYS A 44 23.67 -38.88 13.94
CA CYS A 44 23.09 -38.87 12.59
C CYS A 44 23.85 -39.78 11.61
N ASP A 45 23.12 -40.27 10.59
CA ASP A 45 23.68 -41.08 9.52
C ASP A 45 24.27 -40.21 8.38
N ALA A 46 23.78 -38.98 8.22
CA ALA A 46 24.29 -37.97 7.29
C ALA A 46 24.24 -36.57 7.93
N SER A 47 25.21 -35.72 7.62
CA SER A 47 25.37 -34.39 8.22
C SER A 47 25.29 -33.26 7.19
N LEU A 48 24.54 -32.20 7.52
CA LEU A 48 24.46 -30.96 6.76
C LEU A 48 24.94 -29.80 7.63
N TYR A 49 26.02 -29.13 7.24
CA TYR A 49 26.48 -27.91 7.91
C TYR A 49 25.91 -26.69 7.21
N VAL A 50 25.14 -25.86 7.92
CA VAL A 50 24.55 -24.63 7.39
C VAL A 50 25.29 -23.42 7.95
N MET A 51 25.78 -22.55 7.08
CA MET A 51 26.47 -21.31 7.43
C MET A 51 25.97 -20.13 6.60
N THR A 52 26.37 -18.90 6.97
CA THR A 52 26.12 -17.69 6.17
C THR A 52 27.41 -17.22 5.46
N PRO A 53 27.31 -16.31 4.47
CA PRO A 53 28.49 -15.68 3.88
C PRO A 53 29.34 -14.86 4.85
N GLU A 54 28.83 -14.55 6.04
CA GLU A 54 29.47 -13.69 7.04
C GLU A 54 30.20 -14.52 8.09
N TYR A 55 31.37 -15.08 7.74
CA TYR A 55 32.23 -15.86 8.65
C TYR A 55 33.55 -15.15 9.03
N GLY A 56 33.71 -13.89 8.62
CA GLY A 56 34.94 -13.12 8.82
C GLY A 56 35.99 -13.41 7.74
N ALA A 57 37.26 -13.55 8.13
CA ALA A 57 38.34 -13.84 7.20
C ALA A 57 38.33 -15.32 6.76
N ALA A 58 38.81 -15.62 5.55
CA ALA A 58 38.91 -16.99 5.04
C ALA A 58 39.69 -17.94 5.96
N THR A 59 40.66 -17.44 6.74
CA THR A 59 41.42 -18.23 7.73
C THR A 59 40.57 -18.72 8.91
N GLN A 60 39.37 -18.17 9.13
CA GLN A 60 38.45 -18.68 10.14
C GLN A 60 37.86 -20.03 9.75
N LEU A 61 37.77 -20.34 8.45
CA LEU A 61 37.24 -21.62 7.96
C LEU A 61 38.11 -22.80 8.41
N GLU A 62 39.42 -22.58 8.60
CA GLU A 62 40.36 -23.58 9.14
C GLU A 62 40.09 -23.96 10.61
N LYS A 63 39.23 -23.21 11.30
CA LYS A 63 38.85 -23.45 12.71
C LYS A 63 37.46 -24.03 12.88
N ILE A 64 36.72 -24.23 11.78
CA ILE A 64 35.36 -24.75 11.82
C ILE A 64 35.44 -26.27 11.67
N ASP A 65 35.38 -26.98 12.80
CA ASP A 65 35.54 -28.44 12.85
C ASP A 65 34.46 -29.13 12.00
N MET A 66 33.24 -28.59 11.96
CA MET A 66 32.16 -29.17 11.13
C MET A 66 32.49 -29.25 9.64
N LEU A 67 33.42 -28.46 9.10
CA LEU A 67 33.84 -28.58 7.70
C LEU A 67 34.64 -29.87 7.43
N ASP A 68 35.25 -30.47 8.45
CA ASP A 68 35.90 -31.78 8.35
C ASP A 68 34.89 -32.93 8.30
N PHE A 69 33.75 -32.79 8.99
CA PHE A 69 32.78 -33.89 9.19
C PHE A 69 31.51 -33.77 8.36
N ALA A 70 31.21 -32.60 7.79
CA ALA A 70 30.00 -32.38 7.01
C ALA A 70 30.01 -33.17 5.70
N ASP A 71 28.93 -33.91 5.43
CA ASP A 71 28.72 -34.55 4.13
C ASP A 71 28.34 -33.54 3.05
N ILE A 72 27.59 -32.51 3.46
CA ILE A 72 27.14 -31.42 2.61
C ILE A 72 27.29 -30.13 3.40
N VAL A 73 27.78 -29.09 2.73
CA VAL A 73 27.85 -27.72 3.27
C VAL A 73 26.87 -26.83 2.51
N CYS A 74 26.01 -26.16 3.26
CA CYS A 74 25.05 -25.19 2.75
C CYS A 74 25.44 -23.79 3.21
N ILE A 75 25.73 -22.91 2.26
CA ILE A 75 25.92 -21.48 2.52
C ILE A 75 24.58 -20.80 2.29
N ASN A 76 23.75 -20.74 3.32
CA ASN A 76 22.44 -20.10 3.27
C ASN A 76 22.56 -18.57 3.40
N LYS A 77 21.50 -17.83 3.07
CA LYS A 77 21.54 -16.35 2.90
C LYS A 77 22.53 -15.94 1.81
N PHE A 78 22.54 -16.71 0.72
CA PHE A 78 23.45 -16.51 -0.41
C PHE A 78 23.16 -15.21 -1.20
N ASP A 79 22.09 -14.50 -0.84
CA ASP A 79 21.79 -13.13 -1.26
C ASP A 79 22.70 -12.06 -0.63
N LYS A 80 23.39 -12.37 0.47
CA LYS A 80 24.25 -11.42 1.17
C LYS A 80 25.53 -11.12 0.38
N ARG A 81 26.09 -9.93 0.64
CA ARG A 81 27.32 -9.49 -0.01
C ARG A 81 28.47 -10.45 0.32
N GLY A 82 29.26 -10.81 -0.69
CA GLY A 82 30.39 -11.72 -0.52
C GLY A 82 30.02 -13.22 -0.59
N ALA A 83 28.76 -13.57 -0.86
CA ALA A 83 28.33 -14.96 -0.99
C ALA A 83 29.11 -15.78 -2.04
N MET A 84 29.47 -15.18 -3.18
CA MET A 84 30.28 -15.85 -4.20
C MET A 84 31.72 -16.12 -3.72
N ASP A 85 32.31 -15.17 -3.00
CA ASP A 85 33.63 -15.37 -2.38
C ASP A 85 33.54 -16.42 -1.27
N ALA A 86 32.47 -16.40 -0.47
CA ALA A 86 32.17 -17.42 0.53
C ALA A 86 32.11 -18.82 -0.08
N LEU A 87 31.38 -18.99 -1.18
CA LEU A 87 31.28 -20.26 -1.88
C LEU A 87 32.65 -20.77 -2.33
N ARG A 88 33.45 -19.89 -2.92
CA ARG A 88 34.81 -20.22 -3.37
C ARG A 88 35.70 -20.63 -2.20
N ASP A 89 35.68 -19.86 -1.12
CA ASP A 89 36.58 -20.06 0.02
C ASP A 89 36.21 -21.33 0.80
N VAL A 90 34.90 -21.59 0.99
CA VAL A 90 34.41 -22.83 1.61
C VAL A 90 34.66 -24.04 0.73
N LYS A 91 34.47 -23.96 -0.59
CA LYS A 91 34.84 -25.04 -1.52
C LYS A 91 36.33 -25.38 -1.42
N LYS A 92 37.20 -24.36 -1.39
CA LYS A 92 38.65 -24.54 -1.19
C LYS A 92 38.97 -25.20 0.15
N GLN A 93 38.32 -24.77 1.23
CA GLN A 93 38.56 -25.36 2.54
C GLN A 93 38.07 -26.81 2.60
N TYR A 94 36.87 -27.09 2.11
CA TYR A 94 36.32 -28.45 2.02
C TYR A 94 37.27 -29.38 1.24
N LYS A 95 37.78 -28.92 0.10
CA LYS A 95 38.73 -29.67 -0.71
C LYS A 95 40.02 -30.02 0.06
N ARG A 96 40.53 -29.09 0.87
CA ARG A 96 41.71 -29.30 1.73
C ARG A 96 41.43 -30.31 2.84
N ASN A 97 40.32 -30.13 3.56
CA ASN A 97 39.92 -30.97 4.69
C ASN A 97 39.73 -32.44 4.27
N HIS A 98 39.15 -32.66 3.08
CA HIS A 98 38.87 -33.99 2.53
C HIS A 98 39.97 -34.53 1.58
N GLN A 99 41.10 -33.81 1.43
CA GLN A 99 42.23 -34.18 0.56
C GLN A 99 41.85 -34.43 -0.92
N LEU A 100 40.85 -33.72 -1.44
CA LEU A 100 40.27 -33.91 -2.77
C LEU A 100 40.95 -33.07 -3.86
N TRP A 101 42.28 -33.11 -3.98
CA TRP A 101 43.06 -32.17 -4.81
C TRP A 101 42.70 -32.16 -6.31
N ASP A 102 42.32 -33.31 -6.87
CA ASP A 102 41.97 -33.49 -8.28
C ASP A 102 40.45 -33.36 -8.55
N ALA A 103 39.63 -33.16 -7.52
CA ALA A 103 38.19 -33.01 -7.69
C ALA A 103 37.85 -31.71 -8.42
N ASP A 104 36.84 -31.79 -9.28
CA ASP A 104 36.24 -30.63 -9.91
C ASP A 104 35.45 -29.83 -8.86
N ASP A 105 35.71 -28.52 -8.78
CA ASP A 105 35.12 -27.62 -7.78
C ASP A 105 33.58 -27.55 -7.92
N ASP A 106 33.02 -27.83 -9.11
CA ASP A 106 31.58 -27.87 -9.34
C ASP A 106 30.91 -29.16 -8.83
N LYS A 107 31.70 -30.19 -8.52
CA LYS A 107 31.21 -31.47 -7.97
C LYS A 107 31.31 -31.57 -6.46
N LEU A 108 31.96 -30.58 -5.81
CA LEU A 108 32.05 -30.54 -4.35
C LEU A 108 30.66 -30.34 -3.73
N PRO A 109 30.33 -30.98 -2.60
CA PRO A 109 29.02 -30.91 -1.94
C PRO A 109 28.88 -29.60 -1.13
N VAL A 110 29.19 -28.47 -1.76
CA VAL A 110 29.07 -27.12 -1.19
C VAL A 110 28.12 -26.32 -2.06
N VAL A 111 26.96 -25.96 -1.51
CA VAL A 111 25.87 -25.32 -2.25
C VAL A 111 25.50 -23.99 -1.60
N GLY A 112 25.37 -22.94 -2.40
CA GLY A 112 24.78 -21.67 -1.97
C GLY A 112 23.25 -21.75 -2.04
N THR A 113 22.56 -21.37 -0.97
CA THR A 113 21.09 -21.39 -0.92
C THR A 113 20.51 -20.10 -0.38
N ILE A 114 19.27 -19.82 -0.78
CA ILE A 114 18.48 -18.70 -0.26
C ILE A 114 17.16 -19.30 0.20
N ALA A 115 17.13 -19.87 1.41
CA ALA A 115 15.94 -20.55 1.94
C ALA A 115 14.75 -19.61 2.25
N SER A 116 14.96 -18.29 2.16
CA SER A 116 13.90 -17.27 2.19
C SER A 116 13.26 -17.02 0.82
N GLN A 117 13.93 -17.38 -0.26
CA GLN A 117 13.46 -17.18 -1.62
C GLN A 117 12.56 -18.34 -2.05
N PHE A 118 11.40 -17.97 -2.60
CA PHE A 118 10.48 -18.92 -3.21
C PHE A 118 11.13 -19.65 -4.39
N ASN A 119 11.00 -20.98 -4.41
CA ASN A 119 11.51 -21.84 -5.48
C ASN A 119 12.99 -21.57 -5.81
N ASP A 120 13.81 -21.37 -4.76
CA ASP A 120 15.24 -21.11 -4.89
C ASP A 120 15.95 -22.29 -5.59
N PRO A 121 16.63 -22.06 -6.73
CA PRO A 121 17.39 -23.10 -7.42
C PRO A 121 18.47 -23.73 -6.54
N GLY A 122 19.11 -22.95 -5.67
CA GLY A 122 20.13 -23.45 -4.74
C GLY A 122 19.56 -24.47 -3.74
N THR A 123 18.41 -24.16 -3.16
CA THR A 123 17.67 -25.05 -2.25
C THR A 123 17.20 -26.31 -2.97
N ASN A 124 16.74 -26.19 -4.22
CA ASN A 124 16.36 -27.33 -5.05
C ASN A 124 17.57 -28.26 -5.35
N GLN A 125 18.74 -27.68 -5.63
CA GLN A 125 19.99 -28.43 -5.78
C GLN A 125 20.39 -29.11 -4.47
N LEU A 126 20.31 -28.39 -3.35
CA LEU A 126 20.60 -28.92 -2.02
C LEU A 126 19.70 -30.11 -1.67
N TYR A 127 18.39 -30.03 -1.92
CA TYR A 127 17.45 -31.13 -1.72
C TYR A 127 17.89 -32.39 -2.47
N LYS A 128 18.25 -32.25 -3.75
CA LYS A 128 18.68 -33.39 -4.57
C LYS A 128 19.98 -34.01 -4.02
N GLN A 129 20.95 -33.17 -3.61
CA GLN A 129 22.19 -33.64 -2.98
C GLN A 129 21.94 -34.35 -1.65
N ILE A 130 21.04 -33.84 -0.80
CA ILE A 130 20.65 -34.47 0.47
C ILE A 130 20.06 -35.86 0.20
N VAL A 131 19.08 -35.97 -0.72
CA VAL A 131 18.44 -37.26 -1.05
C VAL A 131 19.45 -38.25 -1.61
N ASP A 132 20.31 -37.82 -2.54
CA ASP A 132 21.32 -38.69 -3.13
C ASP A 132 22.39 -39.13 -2.10
N LYS A 133 22.80 -38.25 -1.19
CA LYS A 133 23.78 -38.56 -0.13
C LYS A 133 23.19 -39.50 0.94
N ILE A 134 21.93 -39.30 1.35
CA ILE A 134 21.25 -40.23 2.26
C ILE A 134 21.16 -41.62 1.62
N ARG A 135 20.79 -41.70 0.33
CA ARG A 135 20.75 -42.98 -0.40
C ARG A 135 22.13 -43.63 -0.45
N GLU A 136 23.17 -42.85 -0.75
CA GLU A 136 24.56 -43.32 -0.81
C GLU A 136 25.01 -43.92 0.53
N LYS A 137 24.75 -43.23 1.66
CA LYS A 137 25.20 -43.67 2.98
C LYS A 137 24.36 -44.78 3.62
N THR A 138 23.05 -44.78 3.40
CA THR A 138 22.12 -45.65 4.13
C THR A 138 21.53 -46.78 3.28
N GLY A 139 21.62 -46.68 1.94
CA GLY A 139 20.92 -47.57 1.02
C GLY A 139 19.39 -47.38 0.99
N ALA A 140 18.85 -46.29 1.57
CA ALA A 140 17.43 -46.01 1.59
C ALA A 140 16.82 -45.87 0.18
N LYS A 141 15.60 -46.37 -0.02
CA LYS A 141 14.87 -46.33 -1.30
C LYS A 141 14.21 -44.97 -1.57
N LEU A 142 14.94 -43.88 -1.38
CA LEU A 142 14.47 -42.52 -1.68
C LEU A 142 14.76 -42.19 -3.15
N ASN A 143 13.71 -42.26 -3.98
CA ASN A 143 13.77 -41.89 -5.39
C ASN A 143 13.02 -40.57 -5.61
N SER A 144 13.75 -39.49 -5.87
CA SER A 144 13.12 -38.22 -6.22
C SER A 144 12.78 -38.17 -7.71
N THR A 145 11.55 -37.77 -8.04
CA THR A 145 11.11 -37.44 -9.41
C THR A 145 11.48 -36.01 -9.81
N PHE A 146 12.04 -35.23 -8.89
CA PHE A 146 12.42 -33.84 -9.10
C PHE A 146 13.60 -33.76 -10.09
N GLN A 147 13.40 -33.04 -11.19
CA GLN A 147 14.45 -32.78 -12.18
C GLN A 147 15.09 -31.41 -11.91
N ILE A 148 16.41 -31.38 -11.77
CA ILE A 148 17.15 -30.11 -11.74
C ILE A 148 17.12 -29.56 -13.17
N THR A 149 16.35 -28.50 -13.41
CA THR A 149 16.48 -27.73 -14.64
C THR A 149 17.78 -26.93 -14.57
N HIS A 150 18.66 -27.10 -15.57
CA HIS A 150 19.90 -26.34 -15.71
C HIS A 150 19.69 -24.82 -15.94
N GLN A 151 18.45 -24.32 -15.88
CA GLN A 151 18.12 -22.90 -15.79
C GLN A 151 18.42 -22.37 -14.36
N MET A 152 19.67 -22.52 -13.96
CA MET A 152 20.32 -21.80 -12.86
C MET A 152 20.99 -20.58 -13.50
N SER A 153 21.10 -19.39 -12.93
CA SER A 153 20.83 -18.90 -11.59
C SER A 153 21.05 -17.39 -11.72
N GLU A 154 19.98 -16.61 -11.80
CA GLU A 154 20.06 -15.20 -11.46
C GLU A 154 18.98 -14.92 -10.43
N LYS A 155 19.40 -14.44 -9.25
CA LYS A 155 18.48 -13.98 -8.23
C LYS A 155 17.58 -12.90 -8.82
N VAL A 156 16.27 -13.09 -8.71
CA VAL A 156 15.31 -12.02 -8.95
C VAL A 156 15.31 -11.14 -7.72
N PHE A 157 16.21 -10.16 -7.67
CA PHE A 157 16.20 -9.17 -6.62
C PHE A 157 14.91 -8.35 -6.75
N VAL A 158 14.10 -8.29 -5.69
CA VAL A 158 12.99 -7.32 -5.62
C VAL A 158 13.56 -5.91 -5.84
N ILE A 159 14.57 -5.54 -5.05
CA ILE A 159 15.35 -4.31 -5.23
C ILE A 159 16.79 -4.69 -5.57
N PRO A 160 17.32 -4.27 -6.73
CA PRO A 160 18.70 -4.51 -7.12
C PRO A 160 19.69 -3.98 -6.07
N PRO A 161 20.82 -4.68 -5.78
CA PRO A 161 21.78 -4.27 -4.75
C PRO A 161 22.34 -2.85 -4.93
N ASN A 162 22.54 -2.40 -6.17
CA ASN A 162 22.99 -1.05 -6.50
C ASN A 162 21.95 0.04 -6.23
N ARG A 163 20.68 -0.31 -5.98
CA ARG A 163 19.58 0.61 -5.65
C ARG A 163 19.24 0.61 -4.16
N THR A 164 19.96 -0.11 -3.32
CA THR A 164 19.69 -0.23 -1.86
C THR A 164 19.67 1.10 -1.09
N ARG A 165 20.32 2.15 -1.61
CA ARG A 165 20.36 3.50 -1.00
C ARG A 165 19.30 4.48 -1.49
N TYR A 166 18.27 4.01 -2.21
CA TYR A 166 17.24 4.85 -2.81
C TYR A 166 16.58 5.86 -1.84
N LEU A 167 16.34 5.50 -0.57
CA LEU A 167 15.72 6.40 0.40
C LEU A 167 16.63 7.57 0.77
N SER A 168 17.93 7.34 1.04
CA SER A 168 18.88 8.45 1.23
C SER A 168 19.08 9.29 -0.04
N GLU A 169 19.06 8.69 -1.24
CA GLU A 169 19.09 9.46 -2.49
C GLU A 169 17.88 10.42 -2.60
N ILE A 170 16.71 10.02 -2.08
CA ILE A 170 15.52 10.86 -2.01
C ILE A 170 15.68 11.94 -0.94
N SER A 171 16.19 11.60 0.25
CA SER A 171 16.46 12.57 1.31
C SER A 171 17.45 13.65 0.86
N GLU A 172 18.56 13.26 0.24
CA GLU A 172 19.54 14.17 -0.36
C GLU A 172 18.91 15.04 -1.45
N ASN A 173 18.06 14.46 -2.31
CA ASN A 173 17.37 15.19 -3.37
C ASN A 173 16.42 16.27 -2.82
N ASN A 174 15.62 15.94 -1.81
CA ASN A 174 14.66 16.87 -1.23
C ASN A 174 15.36 18.00 -0.47
N ARG A 175 16.37 17.69 0.34
CA ARG A 175 17.20 18.70 1.01
C ARG A 175 17.92 19.60 0.02
N ALA A 176 18.43 19.05 -1.08
CA ALA A 176 19.07 19.83 -2.15
C ALA A 176 18.08 20.77 -2.84
N TYR A 177 16.84 20.32 -3.10
CA TYR A 177 15.79 21.20 -3.62
C TYR A 177 15.50 22.34 -2.64
N ASP A 178 15.41 22.08 -1.34
CA ASP A 178 15.13 23.10 -0.35
C ASP A 178 16.26 24.13 -0.23
N ALA A 179 17.51 23.69 -0.27
CA ALA A 179 18.67 24.57 -0.33
C ALA A 179 18.64 25.47 -1.59
N TRP A 180 18.32 24.89 -2.76
CA TRP A 180 18.18 25.65 -4.00
C TRP A 180 17.03 26.67 -3.94
N VAL A 181 15.90 26.33 -3.31
CA VAL A 181 14.81 27.30 -3.10
C VAL A 181 15.29 28.49 -2.26
N LEU A 182 16.02 28.25 -1.18
CA LEU A 182 16.53 29.33 -0.33
C LEU A 182 17.53 30.22 -1.08
N GLU A 183 18.42 29.63 -1.88
CA GLU A 183 19.35 30.37 -2.73
C GLU A 183 18.60 31.27 -3.74
N GLN A 184 17.65 30.70 -4.46
CA GLN A 184 16.87 31.41 -5.49
C GLN A 184 15.99 32.50 -4.87
N SER A 185 15.39 32.25 -3.71
CA SER A 185 14.64 33.26 -2.95
C SER A 185 15.53 34.40 -2.47
N ALA A 186 16.77 34.12 -2.04
CA ALA A 186 17.71 35.17 -1.66
C ALA A 186 18.11 36.05 -2.86
N ILE A 187 18.32 35.46 -4.04
CA ILE A 187 18.58 36.20 -5.28
C ILE A 187 17.36 37.08 -5.65
N ALA A 188 16.15 36.50 -5.63
CA ALA A 188 14.92 37.24 -5.90
C ALA A 188 14.71 38.41 -4.91
N GLN A 189 15.07 38.22 -3.64
CA GLN A 189 15.00 39.29 -2.64
C GLN A 189 15.97 40.44 -2.95
N LYS A 190 17.21 40.14 -3.36
CA LYS A 190 18.18 41.16 -3.78
C LYS A 190 17.66 41.92 -5.00
N LEU A 191 17.14 41.21 -6.00
CA LEU A 191 16.53 41.80 -7.19
C LEU A 191 15.38 42.75 -6.82
N PHE A 192 14.49 42.35 -5.91
CA PHE A 192 13.40 43.19 -5.44
C PHE A 192 13.89 44.46 -4.75
N ALA A 193 14.88 44.34 -3.85
CA ALA A 193 15.45 45.47 -3.13
C ALA A 193 16.12 46.48 -4.07
N ILE A 194 16.89 46.01 -5.06
CA ILE A 194 17.51 46.88 -6.07
C ILE A 194 16.44 47.54 -6.94
N ASN A 195 15.43 46.79 -7.40
CA ASN A 195 14.33 47.35 -8.19
C ASN A 195 13.57 48.44 -7.43
N LYS A 196 13.25 48.22 -6.15
CA LYS A 196 12.61 49.25 -5.30
C LYS A 196 13.49 50.48 -5.10
N THR A 197 14.80 50.28 -5.00
CA THR A 197 15.77 51.39 -4.91
C THR A 197 15.78 52.21 -6.20
N ILE A 198 15.80 51.55 -7.37
CA ILE A 198 15.73 52.22 -8.68
C ILE A 198 14.40 52.97 -8.84
N GLU A 199 13.27 52.36 -8.49
CA GLU A 199 11.94 53.00 -8.52
C GLU A 199 11.92 54.29 -7.68
N HIS A 200 12.47 54.24 -6.46
CA HIS A 200 12.54 55.38 -5.56
C HIS A 200 13.43 56.50 -6.12
N LEU A 201 14.67 56.18 -6.52
CA LEU A 201 15.61 57.16 -7.08
C LEU A 201 15.09 57.80 -8.38
N SER A 202 14.44 57.00 -9.23
CA SER A 202 13.82 57.46 -10.47
C SER A 202 12.63 58.38 -10.22
N ALA A 203 11.81 58.11 -9.20
CA ALA A 203 10.71 58.98 -8.82
C ALA A 203 11.19 60.32 -8.26
N SER A 204 12.23 60.31 -7.41
CA SER A 204 12.86 61.52 -6.87
C SER A 204 13.46 62.42 -7.96
N SER A 205 13.95 61.83 -9.06
CA SER A 205 14.48 62.58 -10.21
C SER A 205 13.42 63.27 -11.09
N LYS A 206 12.13 62.99 -10.88
CA LYS A 206 10.98 63.56 -11.63
C LYS A 206 10.17 64.61 -10.87
N ALA A 207 10.56 64.97 -9.64
CA ALA A 207 9.92 66.07 -8.90
C ALA A 207 10.20 67.43 -9.58
N PRO A 208 9.27 68.41 -9.56
CA PRO A 208 9.48 69.71 -10.18
C PRO A 208 10.74 70.36 -9.59
N ALA A 209 11.67 70.76 -10.45
CA ALA A 209 12.88 71.46 -10.04
C ALA A 209 12.50 72.76 -9.32
N ASP A 210 12.71 72.81 -8.00
CA ASP A 210 12.76 74.07 -7.29
C ASP A 210 14.00 74.83 -7.80
N THR A 211 13.81 76.04 -8.31
CA THR A 211 14.74 76.75 -9.20
C THR A 211 15.97 77.36 -8.50
N SER A 212 16.41 76.79 -7.38
CA SER A 212 17.52 77.33 -6.58
C SER A 212 18.60 76.33 -6.14
N ALA A 213 18.59 75.07 -6.59
CA ALA A 213 19.64 74.10 -6.25
C ALA A 213 20.71 73.94 -7.37
N PRO A 214 22.02 73.89 -7.02
CA PRO A 214 23.11 73.84 -8.00
C PRO A 214 23.19 72.49 -8.72
N LYS A 215 23.56 72.52 -10.00
CA LYS A 215 23.73 71.40 -10.93
C LYS A 215 24.62 70.28 -10.34
N GLY A 216 23.99 69.19 -9.88
CA GLY A 216 24.65 67.96 -9.43
C GLY A 216 23.89 66.71 -9.87
N ASN A 217 23.64 66.55 -11.19
CA ASN A 217 22.84 65.44 -11.75
C ASN A 217 23.67 64.27 -12.33
N SER A 218 25.01 64.27 -12.27
CA SER A 218 25.82 63.17 -12.85
C SER A 218 25.95 61.94 -11.95
N THR A 219 25.95 62.12 -10.63
CA THR A 219 26.12 61.03 -9.64
C THR A 219 24.90 60.12 -9.57
N SER A 220 23.68 60.66 -9.65
CA SER A 220 22.45 59.85 -9.62
C SER A 220 22.29 58.98 -10.86
N THR A 221 22.66 59.48 -12.04
CA THR A 221 22.64 58.68 -13.29
C THR A 221 23.69 57.57 -13.28
N SER A 222 24.89 57.83 -12.72
CA SER A 222 25.92 56.81 -12.57
C SER A 222 25.56 55.72 -11.56
N LEU A 223 24.82 56.06 -10.50
CA LEU A 223 24.35 55.07 -9.53
C LEU A 223 23.23 54.20 -10.13
N LEU A 224 22.28 54.81 -10.87
CA LEU A 224 21.22 54.07 -11.56
C LEU A 224 21.79 53.05 -12.55
N SER A 225 22.77 53.43 -13.36
CA SER A 225 23.40 52.50 -14.32
C SER A 225 24.17 51.37 -13.63
N GLN A 226 24.79 51.62 -12.47
CA GLN A 226 25.41 50.56 -11.65
C GLN A 226 24.38 49.58 -11.09
N LEU A 227 23.24 50.08 -10.60
CA LEU A 227 22.14 49.25 -10.09
C LEU A 227 21.48 48.43 -11.21
N GLU A 228 21.27 49.02 -12.39
CA GLU A 228 20.76 48.29 -13.57
C GLU A 228 21.74 47.20 -14.02
N SER A 229 23.05 47.50 -14.04
CA SER A 229 24.06 46.49 -14.35
C SER A 229 24.08 45.34 -13.34
N GLU A 230 23.80 45.61 -12.06
CA GLU A 230 23.75 44.58 -11.03
C GLU A 230 22.49 43.71 -11.16
N ILE A 231 21.35 44.29 -11.55
CA ILE A 231 20.14 43.53 -11.93
C ILE A 231 20.45 42.54 -13.05
N GLU A 232 21.13 42.99 -14.12
CA GLU A 232 21.44 42.10 -15.24
C GLU A 232 22.37 40.95 -14.85
N LYS A 233 23.29 41.14 -13.89
CA LYS A 233 24.09 40.03 -13.33
C LYS A 233 23.22 39.07 -12.53
N LEU A 234 22.42 39.58 -11.59
CA LEU A 234 21.56 38.74 -10.74
C LEU A 234 20.49 37.99 -11.54
N LYS A 235 20.03 38.55 -12.67
CA LYS A 235 19.14 37.86 -13.63
C LYS A 235 19.79 36.65 -14.31
N LEU A 236 21.12 36.58 -14.38
CA LEU A 236 21.82 35.39 -14.87
C LEU A 236 21.94 34.30 -13.80
N GLU A 237 21.86 34.67 -12.52
CA GLU A 237 21.93 33.74 -11.38
C GLU A 237 20.56 33.14 -11.02
N ILE A 238 19.46 33.87 -11.25
CA ILE A 238 18.11 33.35 -11.04
C ILE A 238 17.72 32.39 -12.17
N ASP A 239 17.08 31.26 -11.82
CA ASP A 239 16.52 30.33 -12.79
C ASP A 239 15.47 31.05 -13.66
N PRO A 240 15.54 30.96 -15.01
CA PRO A 240 14.61 31.63 -15.90
C PRO A 240 13.13 31.28 -15.64
N LYS A 241 12.83 30.07 -15.18
CA LYS A 241 11.46 29.66 -14.81
C LYS A 241 11.00 30.35 -13.53
N ASN A 242 11.90 30.56 -12.57
CA ASN A 242 11.60 31.29 -11.33
C ASN A 242 11.37 32.77 -11.62
N TRP A 243 12.18 33.38 -12.48
CA TRP A 243 11.94 34.75 -12.94
C TRP A 243 10.59 34.86 -13.65
N LYS A 244 10.28 33.92 -14.55
CA LYS A 244 8.99 33.91 -15.25
C LYS A 244 7.79 33.75 -14.29
N LEU A 245 7.94 32.94 -13.24
CA LEU A 245 6.93 32.79 -12.20
C LEU A 245 6.63 34.12 -11.51
N LEU A 246 7.67 34.90 -11.17
CA LEU A 246 7.52 36.22 -10.53
C LEU A 246 6.83 37.22 -11.47
N GLU A 247 7.21 37.25 -12.76
CA GLU A 247 6.55 38.09 -13.77
C GLU A 247 5.07 37.75 -13.95
N ASP A 248 4.73 36.46 -13.92
CA ASP A 248 3.36 35.98 -14.15
C ASP A 248 2.49 36.01 -12.88
N TRP A 249 3.07 36.29 -11.70
CA TRP A 249 2.35 36.30 -10.43
C TRP A 249 1.14 37.27 -10.38
N PRO A 250 1.23 38.52 -10.88
CA PRO A 250 0.07 39.42 -10.93
C PRO A 250 -1.09 38.84 -11.75
N LYS A 251 -0.76 38.17 -12.87
CA LYS A 251 -1.76 37.50 -13.72
C LYS A 251 -2.40 36.32 -13.00
N LYS A 252 -1.62 35.49 -12.32
CA LYS A 252 -2.13 34.39 -11.48
C LYS A 252 -3.05 34.92 -10.37
N THR A 253 -2.64 35.99 -9.70
CA THR A 253 -3.45 36.63 -8.66
C THR A 253 -4.80 37.10 -9.20
N GLN A 254 -4.80 37.69 -10.40
CA GLN A 254 -6.03 38.13 -11.04
C GLN A 254 -6.95 36.95 -11.43
N GLN A 255 -6.40 35.80 -11.82
CA GLN A 255 -7.19 34.61 -12.14
C GLN A 255 -7.97 34.08 -10.92
N TYR A 256 -7.35 34.04 -9.74
CA TYR A 256 -8.01 33.60 -8.51
C TYR A 256 -8.98 34.66 -7.92
N LYS A 257 -8.77 35.95 -8.23
CA LYS A 257 -9.71 37.04 -7.85
C LYS A 257 -10.91 37.18 -8.79
N GLY A 258 -10.77 36.76 -10.05
CA GLY A 258 -11.86 36.79 -11.02
C GLY A 258 -13.02 35.90 -10.59
N PRO A 259 -14.27 36.16 -11.01
CA PRO A 259 -15.45 35.43 -10.53
C PRO A 259 -15.42 33.93 -10.86
N VAL A 260 -14.84 33.58 -12.01
CA VAL A 260 -14.76 32.20 -12.50
C VAL A 260 -13.32 31.87 -12.87
N PHE A 261 -12.82 30.76 -12.33
CA PHE A 261 -11.54 30.17 -12.73
C PHE A 261 -11.79 29.08 -13.76
N LYS A 262 -11.09 29.17 -14.90
CA LYS A 262 -11.22 28.22 -16.02
C LYS A 262 -9.97 27.37 -16.14
N PHE A 263 -10.14 26.05 -16.21
CA PHE A 263 -9.05 25.11 -16.41
C PHE A 263 -9.51 23.92 -17.25
N LYS A 264 -8.54 23.18 -17.82
CA LYS A 264 -8.82 22.02 -18.66
C LYS A 264 -8.65 20.71 -17.88
N VAL A 265 -9.61 19.80 -18.02
CA VAL A 265 -9.53 18.42 -17.53
C VAL A 265 -9.85 17.49 -18.69
N ARG A 266 -8.88 16.68 -19.14
CA ARG A 266 -9.04 15.74 -20.27
C ARG A 266 -9.71 16.42 -21.48
N ASP A 267 -9.15 17.57 -21.89
CA ASP A 267 -9.61 18.43 -23.00
C ASP A 267 -10.97 19.13 -22.84
N LYS A 268 -11.64 18.99 -21.68
CA LYS A 268 -12.85 19.74 -21.34
C LYS A 268 -12.51 20.97 -20.51
N GLU A 269 -12.99 22.15 -20.90
CA GLU A 269 -12.90 23.36 -20.08
C GLU A 269 -13.95 23.28 -18.97
N ILE A 270 -13.50 23.44 -17.73
CA ILE A 270 -14.33 23.50 -16.53
C ILE A 270 -14.17 24.90 -15.94
N GLY A 271 -15.30 25.55 -15.68
CA GLY A 271 -15.36 26.83 -14.96
C GLY A 271 -15.85 26.60 -13.53
N ILE A 272 -15.11 27.08 -12.54
CA ILE A 272 -15.48 27.00 -11.12
C ILE A 272 -15.59 28.42 -10.56
N GLN A 273 -16.62 28.67 -9.75
CA GLN A 273 -16.74 29.93 -9.01
C GLN A 273 -15.61 30.02 -7.99
N THR A 274 -14.87 31.12 -8.00
CA THR A 274 -13.72 31.32 -7.10
C THR A 274 -14.12 31.77 -5.70
N HIS A 275 -15.36 32.22 -5.52
CA HIS A 275 -15.89 32.70 -4.25
C HIS A 275 -17.19 31.98 -3.89
N THR A 276 -17.47 31.94 -2.59
CA THR A 276 -18.75 31.51 -2.03
C THR A 276 -19.33 32.66 -1.23
N GLU A 277 -20.58 33.02 -1.49
CA GLU A 277 -21.27 34.06 -0.73
C GLU A 277 -21.73 33.53 0.63
N SER A 278 -21.41 34.25 1.70
CA SER A 278 -21.88 33.95 3.07
C SER A 278 -23.25 34.58 3.35
N LEU A 279 -23.89 34.20 4.46
CA LEU A 279 -25.14 34.82 4.91
C LEU A 279 -25.01 36.33 5.20
N SER A 280 -23.80 36.82 5.47
CA SER A 280 -23.51 38.25 5.64
C SER A 280 -23.12 38.93 4.32
N HIS A 281 -23.36 38.28 3.18
CA HIS A 281 -23.05 38.76 1.83
C HIS A 281 -21.55 39.00 1.55
N LEU A 282 -20.67 38.46 2.40
CA LEU A 282 -19.23 38.46 2.12
C LEU A 282 -18.90 37.39 1.08
N GLN A 283 -18.10 37.77 0.09
CA GLN A 283 -17.53 36.87 -0.92
C GLN A 283 -16.29 36.19 -0.34
N ILE A 284 -16.46 34.96 0.15
CA ILE A 284 -15.38 34.19 0.75
C ILE A 284 -14.60 33.48 -0.37
N PRO A 285 -13.28 33.74 -0.54
CA PRO A 285 -12.50 33.10 -1.58
C PRO A 285 -12.30 31.60 -1.28
N LYS A 286 -12.51 30.75 -2.28
CA LYS A 286 -12.19 29.32 -2.21
C LYS A 286 -10.69 29.10 -2.06
N VAL A 287 -9.85 29.91 -2.72
CA VAL A 287 -8.39 29.87 -2.55
C VAL A 287 -7.88 31.26 -2.19
N SER A 288 -7.24 31.38 -1.04
CA SER A 288 -6.63 32.63 -0.55
C SER A 288 -5.16 32.68 -0.97
N LEU A 289 -4.72 33.81 -1.53
CA LEU A 289 -3.32 34.03 -1.93
C LEU A 289 -2.58 34.89 -0.91
N PRO A 290 -1.25 34.71 -0.75
CA PRO A 290 -0.46 35.56 0.13
C PRO A 290 -0.45 37.00 -0.37
N LYS A 291 -0.29 37.94 0.58
CA LYS A 291 -0.18 39.38 0.31
C LYS A 291 1.27 39.86 0.29
N TYR A 292 2.23 38.97 0.00
CA TYR A 292 3.64 39.32 -0.05
C TYR A 292 3.93 40.28 -1.21
N GLU A 293 4.75 41.29 -0.93
CA GLU A 293 5.29 42.19 -1.96
C GLU A 293 6.71 41.78 -2.37
N ALA A 294 7.49 41.29 -1.40
CA ALA A 294 8.87 40.91 -1.59
C ALA A 294 8.99 39.66 -2.47
N TRP A 295 9.84 39.74 -3.51
CA TRP A 295 9.98 38.64 -4.46
C TRP A 295 10.62 37.39 -3.84
N GLY A 296 11.45 37.53 -2.80
CA GLY A 296 12.05 36.38 -2.11
C GLY A 296 11.00 35.52 -1.39
N ASP A 297 10.13 36.15 -0.62
CA ASP A 297 9.04 35.48 0.11
C ASP A 297 8.04 34.86 -0.87
N LEU A 298 7.69 35.59 -1.93
CA LEU A 298 6.79 35.12 -2.96
C LEU A 298 7.33 33.88 -3.68
N LEU A 299 8.62 33.90 -4.03
CA LEU A 299 9.27 32.76 -4.68
C LEU A 299 9.37 31.57 -3.72
N LYS A 300 9.73 31.80 -2.45
CA LYS A 300 9.82 30.73 -1.43
C LYS A 300 8.47 30.04 -1.30
N TRP A 301 7.40 30.81 -1.11
CA TRP A 301 6.04 30.31 -0.98
C TRP A 301 5.61 29.52 -2.23
N SER A 302 5.89 30.03 -3.42
CA SER A 302 5.49 29.40 -4.68
C SER A 302 6.24 28.10 -4.96
N LEU A 303 7.47 27.95 -4.46
CA LEU A 303 8.30 26.75 -4.65
C LEU A 303 8.12 25.70 -3.55
N GLN A 304 7.64 26.08 -2.35
CA GLN A 304 7.45 25.17 -1.21
C GLN A 304 6.00 24.77 -0.97
N GLU A 305 5.04 25.68 -1.20
CA GLU A 305 3.64 25.44 -0.88
C GLU A 305 2.72 25.55 -2.10
N ASN A 306 2.88 26.65 -2.83
CA ASN A 306 2.09 27.06 -4.00
C ASN A 306 0.56 26.98 -3.76
N VAL A 307 -0.22 27.32 -4.78
CA VAL A 307 -1.67 27.07 -4.79
C VAL A 307 -1.95 25.57 -4.97
N PRO A 308 -3.13 25.07 -4.53
CA PRO A 308 -3.59 23.74 -4.89
C PRO A 308 -3.53 23.52 -6.42
N GLY A 309 -3.15 22.31 -6.85
CA GLY A 309 -3.08 21.95 -8.27
C GLY A 309 -1.77 22.31 -8.98
N GLU A 310 -0.81 22.94 -8.28
CA GLU A 310 0.51 23.25 -8.82
C GLU A 310 1.64 22.66 -7.98
N PHE A 311 2.76 22.33 -8.62
CA PHE A 311 3.95 21.79 -7.95
C PHE A 311 4.44 22.75 -6.83
N PRO A 312 4.84 22.22 -5.65
CA PRO A 312 4.96 20.81 -5.26
C PRO A 312 3.69 20.17 -4.66
N TYR A 313 2.51 20.70 -4.98
CA TYR A 313 1.19 20.18 -4.63
C TYR A 313 0.92 20.10 -3.12
N THR A 314 1.68 20.84 -2.31
CA THR A 314 1.60 20.85 -0.84
C THR A 314 0.18 21.11 -0.35
N ALA A 315 -0.52 22.09 -0.95
CA ALA A 315 -1.90 22.46 -0.59
C ALA A 315 -3.00 21.62 -1.26
N GLY A 316 -2.64 20.62 -2.08
CA GLY A 316 -3.57 19.76 -2.81
C GLY A 316 -3.19 19.58 -4.28
N ILE A 317 -3.68 18.50 -4.89
CA ILE A 317 -3.32 18.08 -6.25
C ILE A 317 -4.24 18.64 -7.35
N TYR A 318 -5.36 19.26 -6.98
CA TYR A 318 -6.31 19.88 -7.90
C TYR A 318 -6.48 21.36 -7.56
N PRO A 319 -6.71 22.25 -8.55
CA PRO A 319 -6.91 23.67 -8.31
C PRO A 319 -8.07 23.98 -7.35
N PHE A 320 -9.13 23.18 -7.42
CA PHE A 320 -10.28 23.24 -6.53
C PHE A 320 -10.77 21.82 -6.22
N LYS A 321 -11.47 21.67 -5.10
CA LYS A 321 -12.22 20.46 -4.72
C LYS A 321 -13.33 20.19 -5.75
N ARG A 322 -13.71 18.92 -5.89
CA ARG A 322 -14.76 18.51 -6.84
C ARG A 322 -16.13 18.97 -6.36
N GLU A 323 -16.90 19.61 -7.23
CA GLU A 323 -18.32 19.88 -6.98
C GLU A 323 -19.15 18.62 -7.25
N GLY A 324 -19.99 18.21 -6.28
CA GLY A 324 -20.92 17.08 -6.43
C GLY A 324 -20.35 15.68 -6.16
N GLU A 325 -19.06 15.57 -5.81
CA GLU A 325 -18.43 14.31 -5.37
C GLU A 325 -17.67 14.55 -4.06
N ASP A 326 -18.38 14.47 -2.93
CA ASP A 326 -17.79 14.59 -1.60
C ASP A 326 -16.73 13.49 -1.38
N PRO A 327 -15.66 13.75 -0.59
CA PRO A 327 -14.62 12.76 -0.31
C PRO A 327 -15.11 11.59 0.54
N THR A 328 -16.35 11.66 1.05
CA THR A 328 -16.98 10.65 1.90
C THR A 328 -16.89 9.27 1.30
N ARG A 329 -16.28 8.34 2.05
CA ARG A 329 -16.21 6.93 1.72
C ARG A 329 -16.36 6.12 3.00
N MET A 330 -17.53 5.51 3.19
CA MET A 330 -17.82 4.72 4.39
C MET A 330 -17.42 3.26 4.18
N PHE A 331 -16.73 2.71 5.17
CA PHE A 331 -16.45 1.28 5.29
C PHE A 331 -17.73 0.53 5.63
N ALA A 332 -17.99 -0.56 4.92
CA ALA A 332 -19.07 -1.49 5.24
C ALA A 332 -18.68 -2.93 4.87
N GLY A 333 -19.12 -3.86 5.72
CA GLY A 333 -18.91 -5.29 5.54
C GLY A 333 -19.41 -6.04 6.77
N GLU A 334 -20.50 -6.79 6.62
CA GLU A 334 -21.05 -7.66 7.67
C GLU A 334 -21.86 -8.79 7.04
N GLY A 335 -21.77 -9.99 7.62
CA GLY A 335 -22.55 -11.15 7.20
C GLY A 335 -22.21 -11.64 5.79
N GLY A 336 -23.25 -12.04 5.05
CA GLY A 336 -23.13 -12.45 3.65
C GLY A 336 -23.12 -11.28 2.65
N PRO A 337 -22.83 -11.56 1.37
CA PRO A 337 -22.75 -10.55 0.32
C PRO A 337 -24.03 -9.73 0.17
N GLU A 338 -25.22 -10.32 0.33
CA GLU A 338 -26.51 -9.63 0.22
C GLU A 338 -26.74 -8.63 1.37
N ARG A 339 -26.33 -8.97 2.60
CA ARG A 339 -26.47 -8.07 3.75
C ARG A 339 -25.60 -6.83 3.58
N THR A 340 -24.36 -7.03 3.14
CA THR A 340 -23.45 -5.93 2.84
C THR A 340 -23.93 -5.13 1.62
N ASN A 341 -24.47 -5.76 0.58
CA ASN A 341 -25.10 -5.08 -0.55
C ASN A 341 -26.23 -4.14 -0.10
N ARG A 342 -27.13 -4.62 0.78
CA ARG A 342 -28.19 -3.77 1.36
C ARG A 342 -27.62 -2.55 2.08
N ARG A 343 -26.54 -2.72 2.86
CA ARG A 343 -25.86 -1.61 3.54
C ARG A 343 -25.25 -0.62 2.55
N PHE A 344 -24.61 -1.09 1.47
CA PHE A 344 -24.08 -0.20 0.42
C PHE A 344 -25.18 0.63 -0.24
N HIS A 345 -26.33 0.04 -0.56
CA HIS A 345 -27.48 0.77 -1.12
C HIS A 345 -28.03 1.79 -0.12
N TYR A 346 -28.10 1.44 1.17
CA TYR A 346 -28.51 2.37 2.23
C TYR A 346 -27.60 3.60 2.34
N VAL A 347 -26.29 3.40 2.52
CA VAL A 347 -25.33 4.51 2.75
C VAL A 347 -25.12 5.39 1.52
N SER A 348 -25.40 4.86 0.33
CA SER A 348 -25.22 5.59 -0.93
C SER A 348 -26.53 6.09 -1.55
N LEU A 349 -27.69 5.84 -0.94
CA LEU A 349 -28.99 6.08 -1.57
C LEU A 349 -29.17 7.53 -2.05
N THR A 350 -28.71 8.50 -1.26
CA THR A 350 -28.91 9.93 -1.50
C THR A 350 -27.76 10.59 -2.25
N THR A 351 -26.66 9.87 -2.52
CA THR A 351 -25.48 10.43 -3.19
C THR A 351 -25.48 10.12 -4.69
N PRO A 352 -25.26 11.13 -5.57
CA PRO A 352 -25.14 10.89 -7.01
C PRO A 352 -23.92 10.04 -7.39
N ALA A 353 -22.82 10.16 -6.65
CA ALA A 353 -21.62 9.34 -6.79
C ALA A 353 -21.64 8.18 -5.78
N LYS A 354 -21.36 6.97 -6.25
CA LYS A 354 -21.36 5.73 -5.45
C LYS A 354 -19.92 5.36 -5.10
N ARG A 355 -19.47 5.75 -3.90
CA ARG A 355 -18.10 5.50 -3.41
C ARG A 355 -18.13 4.44 -2.30
N LEU A 356 -17.97 3.18 -2.68
CA LEU A 356 -18.10 2.04 -1.76
C LEU A 356 -16.75 1.69 -1.14
N SER A 357 -16.74 1.19 0.11
CA SER A 357 -15.53 0.64 0.74
C SER A 357 -15.86 -0.66 1.45
N THR A 358 -15.26 -1.76 0.99
CA THR A 358 -15.56 -3.12 1.43
C THR A 358 -14.58 -3.58 2.51
N ALA A 359 -15.13 -4.06 3.63
CA ALA A 359 -14.41 -4.77 4.69
C ALA A 359 -14.72 -6.27 4.60
N PHE A 360 -13.68 -7.11 4.53
CA PHE A 360 -13.84 -8.56 4.43
C PHE A 360 -13.68 -9.24 5.79
N ASP A 361 -14.37 -10.36 5.99
CA ASP A 361 -14.24 -11.13 7.23
C ASP A 361 -12.85 -11.78 7.36
N SER A 362 -12.50 -12.19 8.58
CA SER A 362 -11.17 -12.79 8.81
C SER A 362 -10.92 -14.10 8.03
N VAL A 363 -11.96 -14.81 7.61
CA VAL A 363 -11.83 -16.02 6.78
C VAL A 363 -11.33 -15.64 5.39
N THR A 364 -11.99 -14.65 4.77
CA THR A 364 -11.64 -14.08 3.46
C THR A 364 -10.28 -13.37 3.51
N LEU A 365 -10.00 -12.58 4.56
CA LEU A 365 -8.73 -11.85 4.72
C LEU A 365 -7.50 -12.77 4.70
N TYR A 366 -7.66 -14.02 5.13
CA TYR A 366 -6.60 -15.03 5.16
C TYR A 366 -6.68 -16.03 3.99
N GLY A 367 -7.48 -15.75 2.96
CA GLY A 367 -7.56 -16.60 1.76
C GLY A 367 -8.17 -17.98 2.03
N ASN A 368 -8.99 -18.13 3.07
CA ASN A 368 -9.64 -19.39 3.39
C ASN A 368 -11.09 -19.41 2.88
N ASP A 369 -11.62 -20.62 2.71
CA ASP A 369 -13.03 -20.85 2.43
C ASP A 369 -13.84 -21.01 3.74
N PRO A 370 -15.14 -20.67 3.76
CA PRO A 370 -16.04 -20.96 4.88
C PRO A 370 -16.19 -22.48 5.11
N ASP A 371 -16.15 -22.91 6.37
CA ASP A 371 -16.20 -24.32 6.77
C ASP A 371 -16.93 -24.49 8.12
N TYR A 372 -17.47 -25.69 8.39
CA TYR A 372 -18.00 -26.12 9.68
C TYR A 372 -16.93 -26.26 10.77
N ARG A 373 -15.64 -26.38 10.40
CA ARG A 373 -14.56 -26.43 11.39
C ARG A 373 -14.68 -25.24 12.36
N PRO A 374 -14.76 -25.45 13.69
CA PRO A 374 -15.03 -24.38 14.65
C PRO A 374 -14.11 -23.15 14.55
N ASP A 375 -12.82 -23.39 14.23
CA ASP A 375 -11.82 -22.34 14.02
C ASP A 375 -12.18 -21.36 12.89
N ILE A 376 -12.96 -21.81 11.91
CA ILE A 376 -13.45 -21.03 10.77
C ILE A 376 -14.90 -20.60 11.01
N TYR A 377 -15.78 -21.54 11.36
CA TYR A 377 -17.23 -21.31 11.47
C TYR A 377 -17.60 -20.14 12.38
N GLY A 378 -16.88 -19.98 13.50
CA GLY A 378 -17.07 -18.87 14.44
C GLY A 378 -16.77 -17.49 13.85
N LYS A 379 -16.02 -17.43 12.74
CA LYS A 379 -15.50 -16.20 12.12
C LYS A 379 -16.20 -15.80 10.82
N ILE A 380 -16.92 -16.72 10.16
CA ILE A 380 -17.63 -16.47 8.90
C ILE A 380 -18.57 -15.28 9.04
N GLY A 381 -18.39 -14.26 8.19
CA GLY A 381 -19.20 -13.05 8.10
C GLY A 381 -19.13 -12.12 9.33
N ASN A 382 -18.21 -12.39 10.27
CA ASN A 382 -17.98 -11.54 11.43
C ASN A 382 -16.86 -10.54 11.15
N SER A 383 -17.06 -9.28 11.59
CA SER A 383 -16.13 -8.16 11.38
C SER A 383 -15.85 -7.82 9.89
N GLY A 384 -16.68 -8.33 8.98
CA GLY A 384 -16.55 -8.11 7.54
C GLY A 384 -17.51 -9.01 6.76
N VAL A 385 -17.56 -8.81 5.44
CA VAL A 385 -18.33 -9.67 4.53
C VAL A 385 -17.56 -10.95 4.19
N SER A 386 -18.24 -12.09 4.18
CA SER A 386 -17.68 -13.38 3.72
C SER A 386 -17.77 -13.49 2.20
N ILE A 387 -16.62 -13.56 1.51
CA ILE A 387 -16.55 -13.71 0.04
C ILE A 387 -15.57 -14.82 -0.28
N CYS A 388 -16.05 -15.93 -0.86
CA CYS A 388 -15.18 -17.05 -1.24
C CYS A 388 -15.20 -17.40 -2.73
N CYS A 389 -16.02 -16.74 -3.56
CA CYS A 389 -16.09 -16.99 -5.00
C CYS A 389 -16.59 -15.77 -5.80
N LEU A 390 -16.60 -15.89 -7.13
CA LEU A 390 -17.08 -14.86 -8.05
C LEU A 390 -18.55 -14.49 -7.83
N ASP A 391 -19.42 -15.47 -7.56
CA ASP A 391 -20.85 -15.20 -7.35
C ASP A 391 -21.11 -14.37 -6.09
N ASP A 392 -20.29 -14.51 -5.06
CA ASP A 392 -20.35 -13.66 -3.88
C ASP A 392 -20.00 -12.21 -4.23
N ALA A 393 -18.96 -11.99 -5.05
CA ALA A 393 -18.62 -10.66 -5.54
C ALA A 393 -19.72 -10.04 -6.42
N LYS A 394 -20.35 -10.85 -7.28
CA LYS A 394 -21.52 -10.44 -8.10
C LYS A 394 -22.69 -9.98 -7.22
N LYS A 395 -23.06 -10.76 -6.21
CA LYS A 395 -24.12 -10.41 -5.25
C LYS A 395 -23.77 -9.15 -4.47
N LEU A 396 -22.54 -9.06 -3.97
CA LEU A 396 -22.03 -7.94 -3.17
C LEU A 396 -22.19 -6.60 -3.90
N TYR A 397 -21.84 -6.57 -5.20
CA TYR A 397 -21.88 -5.35 -6.01
C TYR A 397 -23.10 -5.23 -6.93
N SER A 398 -24.11 -6.09 -6.75
CA SER A 398 -25.33 -6.04 -7.56
C SER A 398 -26.06 -4.70 -7.43
N GLY A 399 -26.62 -4.22 -8.55
CA GLY A 399 -27.27 -2.92 -8.65
C GLY A 399 -26.32 -1.71 -8.67
N PHE A 400 -25.00 -1.92 -8.60
CA PHE A 400 -24.00 -0.87 -8.81
C PHE A 400 -23.25 -1.15 -10.11
N ASN A 401 -23.45 -0.32 -11.15
CA ASN A 401 -22.68 -0.44 -12.37
C ASN A 401 -21.20 -0.08 -12.11
N LEU A 402 -20.34 -1.09 -12.09
CA LEU A 402 -18.90 -0.98 -11.77
C LEU A 402 -18.09 -0.26 -12.86
N ALA A 403 -18.63 -0.15 -14.08
CA ALA A 403 -18.03 0.61 -15.18
C ALA A 403 -18.56 2.06 -15.26
N ASP A 404 -19.55 2.44 -14.44
CA ASP A 404 -20.06 3.83 -14.44
C ASP A 404 -18.98 4.79 -13.93
N PRO A 405 -18.73 5.92 -14.62
CA PRO A 405 -17.74 6.90 -14.21
C PRO A 405 -18.04 7.59 -12.87
N ARG A 406 -19.19 7.35 -12.22
CA ARG A 406 -19.56 7.86 -10.88
C ARG A 406 -19.57 6.76 -9.82
N THR A 407 -19.28 5.52 -10.18
CA THR A 407 -19.11 4.41 -9.24
C THR A 407 -17.61 4.18 -9.01
N SER A 408 -17.21 3.96 -7.76
CA SER A 408 -15.84 3.60 -7.41
C SER A 408 -15.81 2.74 -6.15
N VAL A 409 -15.21 1.55 -6.25
CA VAL A 409 -15.14 0.59 -5.14
C VAL A 409 -13.73 0.52 -4.57
N SER A 410 -13.62 0.62 -3.25
CA SER A 410 -12.37 0.35 -2.51
C SER A 410 -12.50 -0.99 -1.80
N MET A 411 -11.50 -1.86 -1.91
CA MET A 411 -11.47 -3.18 -1.29
C MET A 411 -10.27 -3.28 -0.34
N THR A 412 -10.54 -3.43 0.95
CA THR A 412 -9.50 -3.54 1.98
C THR A 412 -9.11 -5.00 2.18
N ILE A 413 -8.21 -5.46 1.32
CA ILE A 413 -7.70 -6.83 1.29
C ILE A 413 -6.21 -6.79 0.95
N ASN A 414 -5.40 -7.67 1.57
CA ASN A 414 -3.94 -7.68 1.40
C ASN A 414 -3.44 -9.05 0.92
N GLY A 415 -3.37 -10.05 1.80
CA GLY A 415 -2.83 -11.38 1.47
C GLY A 415 -3.38 -11.99 0.17
N PRO A 416 -4.71 -12.18 0.05
CA PRO A 416 -5.32 -12.70 -1.18
C PRO A 416 -5.84 -11.59 -2.12
N ALA A 417 -5.29 -10.36 -2.04
CA ALA A 417 -5.76 -9.24 -2.85
C ALA A 417 -5.85 -9.51 -4.36
N PRO A 418 -4.87 -10.20 -4.99
CA PRO A 418 -4.97 -10.56 -6.41
C PRO A 418 -6.20 -11.42 -6.73
N MET A 419 -6.60 -12.35 -5.85
CA MET A 419 -7.77 -13.20 -6.05
C MET A 419 -9.06 -12.39 -5.99
N LEU A 420 -9.21 -11.54 -4.96
CA LEU A 420 -10.39 -10.68 -4.82
C LEU A 420 -10.48 -9.66 -5.96
N LEU A 421 -9.35 -9.17 -6.46
CA LEU A 421 -9.30 -8.34 -7.66
C LEU A 421 -9.75 -9.11 -8.91
N GLY A 422 -9.35 -10.37 -9.06
CA GLY A 422 -9.82 -11.26 -10.13
C GLY A 422 -11.33 -11.48 -10.09
N TYR A 423 -11.92 -11.71 -8.91
CA TYR A 423 -13.37 -11.77 -8.73
C TYR A 423 -14.05 -10.44 -9.07
N PHE A 424 -13.52 -9.32 -8.60
CA PHE A 424 -14.07 -7.99 -8.86
C PHE A 424 -14.07 -7.64 -10.36
N MET A 425 -12.95 -7.88 -11.06
CA MET A 425 -12.82 -7.59 -12.49
C MET A 425 -13.79 -8.45 -13.31
N ASN A 426 -13.90 -9.75 -13.01
CA ASN A 426 -14.88 -10.63 -13.66
C ASN A 426 -16.33 -10.21 -13.36
N ALA A 427 -16.64 -9.80 -12.13
CA ALA A 427 -17.98 -9.29 -11.79
C ALA A 427 -18.32 -8.01 -12.59
N ALA A 428 -17.37 -7.10 -12.77
CA ALA A 428 -17.56 -5.91 -13.59
C ALA A 428 -17.78 -6.24 -15.08
N ILE A 429 -17.00 -7.19 -15.62
CA ILE A 429 -17.16 -7.67 -17.01
C ILE A 429 -18.53 -8.30 -17.20
N ASP A 430 -18.94 -9.19 -16.29
CA ASP A 430 -20.24 -9.86 -16.38
C ASP A 430 -21.41 -8.88 -16.28
N GLN A 431 -21.31 -7.81 -15.47
CA GLN A 431 -22.31 -6.73 -15.49
C GLN A 431 -22.45 -6.10 -16.88
N GLN A 432 -21.35 -5.84 -17.59
CA GLN A 432 -21.43 -5.27 -18.95
C GLN A 432 -21.93 -6.29 -19.98
N CYS A 433 -21.66 -7.58 -19.78
CA CYS A 433 -22.32 -8.64 -20.55
C CYS A 433 -23.84 -8.62 -20.34
N GLU A 434 -24.33 -8.48 -19.11
CA GLU A 434 -25.77 -8.34 -18.83
C GLU A 434 -26.39 -7.12 -19.49
N VAL A 435 -25.70 -5.97 -19.44
CA VAL A 435 -26.13 -4.75 -20.14
C VAL A 435 -26.22 -4.99 -21.64
N TYR A 436 -25.24 -5.67 -22.23
CA TYR A 436 -25.26 -6.05 -23.64
C TYR A 436 -26.43 -6.98 -23.97
N ILE A 437 -26.66 -8.01 -23.16
CA ILE A 437 -27.75 -8.98 -23.33
C ILE A 437 -29.10 -8.26 -23.35
N ARG A 438 -29.36 -7.40 -22.36
CA ARG A 438 -30.60 -6.60 -22.27
C ARG A 438 -30.76 -5.63 -23.44
N LYS A 439 -29.68 -4.95 -23.83
CA LYS A 439 -29.70 -3.99 -24.94
C LYS A 439 -30.02 -4.64 -26.30
N ASN A 440 -29.66 -5.91 -26.48
CA ASN A 440 -29.84 -6.64 -27.73
C ASN A 440 -31.02 -7.63 -27.71
N GLY A 441 -31.81 -7.68 -26.63
CA GLY A 441 -32.98 -8.58 -26.55
C GLY A 441 -32.63 -10.07 -26.47
N LEU A 442 -31.44 -10.41 -25.96
CA LEU A 442 -30.91 -11.77 -25.92
C LEU A 442 -31.30 -12.56 -24.67
N GLU A 443 -32.12 -11.99 -23.77
CA GLU A 443 -32.46 -12.59 -22.47
C GLU A 443 -33.03 -13.99 -22.58
N LYS A 444 -33.92 -14.23 -23.56
CA LYS A 444 -34.53 -15.56 -23.77
C LYS A 444 -33.53 -16.60 -24.25
N GLU A 445 -32.61 -16.20 -25.12
CA GLU A 445 -31.55 -17.09 -25.62
C GLU A 445 -30.58 -17.46 -24.50
N VAL A 446 -30.16 -16.46 -23.71
CA VAL A 446 -29.26 -16.64 -22.58
C VAL A 446 -29.93 -17.50 -21.51
N GLU A 447 -31.19 -17.25 -21.16
CA GLU A 447 -31.90 -18.06 -20.16
C GLU A 447 -32.00 -19.53 -20.61
N ALA A 448 -32.29 -19.80 -21.89
CA ALA A 448 -32.29 -21.16 -22.42
C ALA A 448 -30.90 -21.84 -22.35
N LYS A 449 -29.81 -21.09 -22.56
CA LYS A 449 -28.44 -21.60 -22.37
C LYS A 449 -28.16 -21.91 -20.90
N LEU A 450 -28.55 -21.03 -19.98
CA LEU A 450 -28.37 -21.23 -18.55
C LEU A 450 -29.15 -22.45 -18.06
N GLU A 451 -30.45 -22.55 -18.39
CA GLU A 451 -31.26 -23.72 -18.06
C GLU A 451 -30.62 -25.03 -18.55
N LYS A 452 -30.07 -25.02 -19.78
CA LYS A 452 -29.36 -26.17 -20.33
C LYS A 452 -28.10 -26.51 -19.51
N ILE A 453 -27.25 -25.53 -19.21
CA ILE A 453 -26.01 -25.72 -18.43
C ILE A 453 -26.32 -26.35 -17.06
N PHE A 454 -27.26 -25.76 -16.31
CA PHE A 454 -27.59 -26.25 -14.97
C PHE A 454 -28.29 -27.62 -15.00
N LYS A 455 -29.10 -27.89 -16.03
CA LYS A 455 -29.73 -29.20 -16.23
C LYS A 455 -28.71 -30.29 -16.56
N ASP A 456 -27.77 -30.01 -17.47
CA ASP A 456 -26.73 -30.95 -17.89
C ASP A 456 -25.82 -31.30 -16.71
N LEU A 457 -25.51 -30.32 -15.85
CA LEU A 457 -24.69 -30.49 -14.64
C LEU A 457 -25.46 -30.95 -13.40
N LYS A 458 -26.79 -31.14 -13.51
CA LYS A 458 -27.69 -31.51 -12.38
C LYS A 458 -27.49 -30.61 -11.14
N ALA A 459 -27.31 -29.32 -11.38
CA ALA A 459 -27.03 -28.34 -10.34
C ALA A 459 -28.16 -27.31 -10.24
N GLU A 460 -28.32 -26.74 -9.05
CA GLU A 460 -29.24 -25.62 -8.82
C GLU A 460 -28.54 -24.29 -9.12
N ARG A 461 -29.24 -23.39 -9.81
CA ARG A 461 -28.71 -22.06 -10.12
C ARG A 461 -28.63 -21.20 -8.85
N PRO A 462 -27.48 -20.57 -8.57
CA PRO A 462 -27.38 -19.63 -7.45
C PRO A 462 -28.30 -18.43 -7.64
N HIS A 463 -28.89 -17.95 -6.55
CA HIS A 463 -29.78 -16.78 -6.55
C HIS A 463 -29.45 -15.85 -5.38
N TYR A 464 -29.84 -14.57 -5.53
CA TYR A 464 -29.72 -13.56 -4.48
C TYR A 464 -30.67 -13.89 -3.32
N GLN A 465 -30.15 -13.92 -2.08
CA GLN A 465 -30.94 -14.25 -0.90
C GLN A 465 -31.73 -13.04 -0.36
N GLY A 466 -33.06 -13.17 -0.32
CA GLY A 466 -33.98 -12.16 0.20
C GLY A 466 -34.36 -11.08 -0.84
N PRO A 467 -35.11 -10.04 -0.42
CA PRO A 467 -35.56 -9.00 -1.32
C PRO A 467 -34.40 -8.08 -1.75
N LEU A 468 -34.45 -7.59 -2.99
CA LEU A 468 -33.51 -6.58 -3.48
C LEU A 468 -33.69 -5.27 -2.70
N PRO A 469 -32.60 -4.64 -2.23
CA PRO A 469 -32.69 -3.36 -1.56
C PRO A 469 -33.21 -2.27 -2.49
N LYS A 470 -33.77 -1.21 -1.89
CA LYS A 470 -34.19 -0.02 -2.63
C LYS A 470 -33.00 0.56 -3.40
N GLY A 471 -33.17 0.75 -4.71
CA GLY A 471 -32.14 1.26 -5.62
C GLY A 471 -31.36 0.17 -6.37
N ASN A 472 -31.53 -1.10 -6.03
CA ASN A 472 -30.97 -2.22 -6.78
C ASN A 472 -31.91 -2.63 -7.93
N ASP A 473 -31.41 -2.58 -9.16
CA ASP A 473 -32.14 -2.90 -10.40
C ASP A 473 -31.90 -4.34 -10.90
N GLY A 474 -31.22 -5.17 -10.11
CA GLY A 474 -30.87 -6.54 -10.45
C GLY A 474 -29.70 -6.68 -11.43
N LEU A 475 -28.96 -5.61 -11.75
CA LEU A 475 -27.71 -5.72 -12.50
C LEU A 475 -26.67 -6.56 -11.74
N GLY A 476 -26.04 -7.52 -12.42
CA GLY A 476 -25.02 -8.42 -11.88
C GLY A 476 -25.58 -9.74 -11.33
N LEU A 477 -26.89 -9.98 -11.45
CA LEU A 477 -27.55 -11.19 -10.95
C LEU A 477 -27.98 -12.17 -12.04
N MET A 478 -27.97 -11.76 -13.32
CA MET A 478 -28.39 -12.62 -14.42
C MET A 478 -27.39 -13.76 -14.64
N LEU A 479 -26.10 -13.52 -14.45
CA LEU A 479 -25.07 -14.53 -14.73
C LEU A 479 -24.55 -15.24 -13.47
N LEU A 480 -25.37 -15.39 -12.42
CA LEU A 480 -24.96 -16.17 -11.24
C LEU A 480 -24.72 -17.65 -11.59
N GLY A 481 -23.58 -18.18 -11.15
CA GLY A 481 -23.08 -19.53 -11.41
C GLY A 481 -22.50 -19.77 -12.81
N THR A 482 -22.40 -18.73 -13.65
CA THR A 482 -21.84 -18.79 -15.01
C THR A 482 -21.06 -17.50 -15.30
N THR A 483 -20.49 -17.35 -16.49
CA THR A 483 -19.76 -16.13 -16.90
C THR A 483 -20.13 -15.71 -18.32
N GLY A 484 -19.88 -14.44 -18.66
CA GLY A 484 -20.27 -13.88 -19.95
C GLY A 484 -19.72 -14.64 -21.18
N ASP A 485 -18.51 -15.18 -21.07
CA ASP A 485 -17.85 -16.01 -22.10
C ASP A 485 -18.52 -17.37 -22.34
N GLN A 486 -19.35 -17.84 -21.41
CA GLN A 486 -20.10 -19.10 -21.57
C GLN A 486 -21.43 -18.88 -22.30
N VAL A 487 -21.97 -17.66 -22.30
CA VAL A 487 -23.31 -17.36 -22.83
C VAL A 487 -23.30 -16.48 -24.07
N LEU A 488 -22.24 -15.68 -24.26
CA LEU A 488 -22.04 -14.82 -25.43
C LEU A 488 -20.99 -15.39 -26.40
N PRO A 489 -21.04 -15.00 -27.70
CA PRO A 489 -19.96 -15.28 -28.63
C PRO A 489 -18.61 -14.70 -28.15
N LYS A 490 -17.51 -15.42 -28.43
CA LYS A 490 -16.17 -15.07 -27.95
C LYS A 490 -15.72 -13.66 -28.34
N ASP A 491 -15.94 -13.27 -29.60
CA ASP A 491 -15.57 -11.95 -30.11
C ASP A 491 -16.34 -10.81 -29.41
N VAL A 492 -17.62 -11.04 -29.09
CA VAL A 492 -18.44 -10.10 -28.32
C VAL A 492 -17.94 -9.98 -26.89
N TYR A 493 -17.66 -11.11 -26.23
CA TYR A 493 -17.15 -11.12 -24.86
C TYR A 493 -15.79 -10.42 -24.74
N GLU A 494 -14.82 -10.75 -25.61
CA GLU A 494 -13.48 -10.15 -25.56
C GLU A 494 -13.52 -8.62 -25.76
N LYS A 495 -14.42 -8.15 -26.63
CA LYS A 495 -14.65 -6.71 -26.81
C LYS A 495 -15.20 -6.06 -25.53
N ILE A 496 -16.21 -6.67 -24.91
CA ILE A 496 -16.79 -6.18 -23.65
C ILE A 496 -15.74 -6.18 -22.53
N LYS A 497 -14.95 -7.27 -22.42
CA LYS A 497 -13.85 -7.39 -21.45
C LYS A 497 -12.86 -6.24 -21.60
N ALA A 498 -12.35 -6.02 -22.82
CA ALA A 498 -11.40 -4.95 -23.09
C ALA A 498 -11.98 -3.55 -22.77
N GLU A 499 -13.21 -3.25 -23.19
CA GLU A 499 -13.85 -1.96 -22.92
C GLU A 499 -14.12 -1.73 -21.43
N THR A 500 -14.51 -2.78 -20.70
CA THR A 500 -14.82 -2.71 -19.26
C THR A 500 -13.56 -2.43 -18.43
N LEU A 501 -12.45 -3.11 -18.73
CA LEU A 501 -11.18 -2.94 -18.01
C LEU A 501 -10.62 -1.51 -18.13
N LEU A 502 -10.90 -0.80 -19.22
CA LEU A 502 -10.55 0.61 -19.39
C LEU A 502 -11.40 1.56 -18.51
N GLN A 503 -12.63 1.17 -18.20
CA GLN A 503 -13.63 2.02 -17.54
C GLN A 503 -13.69 1.82 -16.03
N VAL A 504 -13.42 0.61 -15.55
CA VAL A 504 -13.58 0.24 -14.14
C VAL A 504 -12.80 1.16 -13.20
N ARG A 505 -13.44 1.60 -12.12
CA ARG A 505 -12.87 2.53 -11.15
C ARG A 505 -12.83 1.92 -9.76
N GLY A 506 -11.68 1.98 -9.10
CA GLY A 506 -11.56 1.47 -7.75
C GLY A 506 -10.16 1.44 -7.20
N THR A 507 -10.02 0.85 -6.03
CA THR A 507 -8.76 0.67 -5.30
C THR A 507 -8.78 -0.70 -4.66
N VAL A 508 -7.69 -1.45 -4.80
CA VAL A 508 -7.40 -2.59 -3.92
C VAL A 508 -6.28 -2.17 -2.98
N GLN A 509 -6.35 -2.56 -1.70
CA GLN A 509 -5.37 -2.12 -0.72
C GLN A 509 -3.99 -2.73 -0.97
N ALA A 510 -3.88 -4.05 -0.86
CA ALA A 510 -2.76 -4.85 -1.38
C ALA A 510 -1.34 -4.36 -1.04
N ASP A 511 -1.18 -3.64 0.08
CA ASP A 511 0.14 -3.23 0.57
C ASP A 511 0.68 -4.33 1.48
N ILE A 512 1.62 -5.11 0.95
CA ILE A 512 2.23 -6.27 1.59
C ILE A 512 3.31 -5.85 2.60
N LEU A 513 3.97 -4.70 2.38
CA LEU A 513 5.07 -4.27 3.24
C LEU A 513 4.56 -3.90 4.63
N LYS A 514 3.41 -3.22 4.72
CA LYS A 514 2.78 -2.93 6.03
C LYS A 514 2.28 -4.18 6.78
N GLU A 515 2.03 -5.28 6.07
CA GLU A 515 1.50 -6.51 6.69
C GLU A 515 2.55 -7.16 7.58
N ASP A 516 3.79 -7.23 7.11
CA ASP A 516 4.90 -7.76 7.90
C ASP A 516 5.34 -6.79 9.01
N GLN A 517 5.26 -5.48 8.73
CA GLN A 517 5.62 -4.42 9.69
C GLN A 517 4.63 -4.30 10.86
N ALA A 518 3.32 -4.45 10.61
CA ALA A 518 2.28 -4.15 11.61
C ALA A 518 1.07 -5.10 11.62
N GLN A 519 0.40 -5.30 10.48
CA GLN A 519 -0.98 -5.85 10.46
C GLN A 519 -1.07 -7.38 10.56
N ASN A 520 0.01 -8.11 10.26
CA ASN A 520 0.13 -9.57 10.38
C ASN A 520 -0.90 -10.39 9.58
N THR A 521 -1.40 -9.91 8.43
CA THR A 521 -2.27 -10.70 7.52
C THR A 521 -1.54 -11.24 6.28
N CYS A 522 -0.20 -11.27 6.30
CA CYS A 522 0.60 -11.98 5.29
C CYS A 522 0.26 -13.48 5.28
N ILE A 523 -0.28 -13.96 4.16
CA ILE A 523 -0.49 -15.39 3.92
C ILE A 523 0.55 -15.98 2.98
N PHE A 524 1.17 -15.14 2.14
CA PHE A 524 2.28 -15.50 1.28
C PHE A 524 3.60 -14.90 1.76
N SER A 525 4.73 -15.50 1.36
CA SER A 525 6.05 -14.89 1.61
C SER A 525 6.11 -13.49 0.99
N THR A 526 6.82 -12.56 1.64
CA THR A 526 6.88 -11.16 1.20
C THR A 526 7.32 -11.03 -0.25
N GLU A 527 8.33 -11.80 -0.68
CA GLU A 527 8.80 -11.81 -2.07
C GLU A 527 7.73 -12.32 -3.04
N PHE A 528 7.04 -13.41 -2.71
CA PHE A 528 5.99 -13.96 -3.57
C PHE A 528 4.79 -13.02 -3.68
N ALA A 529 4.40 -12.41 -2.56
CA ALA A 529 3.33 -11.42 -2.54
C ALA A 529 3.68 -10.15 -3.33
N LEU A 530 4.92 -9.64 -3.24
CA LEU A 530 5.40 -8.56 -4.09
C LEU A 530 5.42 -8.97 -5.57
N ARG A 531 5.80 -10.22 -5.89
CA ARG A 531 5.69 -10.77 -7.24
C ARG A 531 4.25 -10.70 -7.77
N LEU A 532 3.29 -11.20 -7.01
CA LEU A 532 1.87 -11.15 -7.36
C LEU A 532 1.41 -9.71 -7.64
N MET A 533 1.80 -8.74 -6.80
CA MET A 533 1.42 -7.34 -7.01
C MET A 533 2.10 -6.71 -8.23
N GLY A 534 3.34 -7.08 -8.53
CA GLY A 534 3.98 -6.69 -9.78
C GLY A 534 3.30 -7.30 -11.00
N ASP A 535 2.79 -8.53 -10.91
CA ASP A 535 2.06 -9.19 -12.00
C ASP A 535 0.70 -8.53 -12.25
N VAL A 536 0.00 -8.11 -11.19
CA VAL A 536 -1.20 -7.26 -11.27
C VAL A 536 -0.88 -5.94 -11.98
N GLN A 537 0.20 -5.26 -11.57
CA GLN A 537 0.58 -3.98 -12.16
C GLN A 537 1.01 -4.12 -13.64
N GLN A 538 1.72 -5.19 -14.00
CA GLN A 538 2.06 -5.49 -15.40
C GLN A 538 0.79 -5.70 -16.23
N TYR A 539 -0.15 -6.51 -15.74
CA TYR A 539 -1.43 -6.74 -16.41
C TYR A 539 -2.22 -5.43 -16.59
N PHE A 540 -2.17 -4.51 -15.62
CA PHE A 540 -2.80 -3.19 -15.73
C PHE A 540 -2.18 -2.34 -16.84
N ILE A 541 -0.85 -2.37 -17.00
CA ILE A 541 -0.16 -1.65 -18.06
C ILE A 541 -0.53 -2.25 -19.42
N ASP A 542 -0.40 -3.57 -19.57
CA ASP A 542 -0.63 -4.29 -20.82
C ASP A 542 -2.08 -4.12 -21.31
N ASN A 543 -3.05 -4.06 -20.39
CA ASN A 543 -4.47 -3.88 -20.67
C ASN A 543 -4.98 -2.44 -20.51
N ASN A 544 -4.09 -1.45 -20.34
CA ASN A 544 -4.42 -0.03 -20.20
C ASN A 544 -5.43 0.32 -19.07
N ILE A 545 -5.38 -0.40 -17.95
CA ILE A 545 -6.20 -0.17 -16.75
C ILE A 545 -5.67 1.06 -15.99
N ARG A 546 -6.25 2.23 -16.28
CA ARG A 546 -5.75 3.54 -15.79
C ARG A 546 -6.61 4.19 -14.70
N ASN A 547 -7.75 3.59 -14.39
CA ASN A 547 -8.75 4.14 -13.47
C ASN A 547 -8.89 3.32 -12.17
N PHE A 548 -8.10 2.24 -12.03
CA PHE A 548 -8.05 1.40 -10.85
C PHE A 548 -6.66 1.51 -10.20
N TYR A 549 -6.62 1.71 -8.88
CA TYR A 549 -5.38 1.75 -8.11
C TYR A 549 -5.00 0.33 -7.69
N SER A 550 -3.86 -0.15 -8.16
CA SER A 550 -3.36 -1.53 -7.92
C SER A 550 -2.84 -1.73 -6.50
N VAL A 551 -2.40 -0.65 -5.84
CA VAL A 551 -1.91 -0.66 -4.47
C VAL A 551 -2.37 0.63 -3.77
N SER A 552 -2.85 0.50 -2.53
CA SER A 552 -3.04 1.58 -1.58
C SER A 552 -2.03 1.45 -0.44
N ILE A 553 -0.89 2.11 -0.60
CA ILE A 553 0.24 2.11 0.34
C ILE A 553 -0.22 2.74 1.66
N SER A 554 -0.21 1.97 2.76
CA SER A 554 -1.00 2.27 3.95
C SER A 554 -0.15 2.40 5.21
N GLY A 555 -0.28 3.56 5.86
CA GLY A 555 0.20 3.85 7.20
C GLY A 555 -0.85 3.67 8.29
N TYR A 556 -2.14 3.60 7.94
CA TYR A 556 -3.21 3.49 8.92
C TYR A 556 -2.93 2.39 9.96
N HIS A 557 -2.69 1.17 9.50
CA HIS A 557 -2.45 0.00 10.34
C HIS A 557 -1.14 0.08 11.14
N ILE A 558 -0.12 0.77 10.60
CA ILE A 558 1.14 1.03 11.29
C ILE A 558 0.90 1.94 12.51
N ALA A 559 0.08 2.98 12.34
CA ALA A 559 -0.30 3.87 13.43
C ALA A 559 -1.21 3.21 14.46
N GLU A 560 -2.23 2.47 14.01
CA GLU A 560 -3.15 1.77 14.91
C GLU A 560 -2.44 0.69 15.76
N ALA A 561 -1.32 0.14 15.26
CA ALA A 561 -0.50 -0.81 16.01
C ALA A 561 0.37 -0.18 17.10
N GLY A 562 0.68 1.11 17.01
CA GLY A 562 1.77 1.65 17.83
C GLY A 562 2.31 2.99 17.42
N ALA A 563 2.48 3.18 16.12
CA ALA A 563 3.38 4.20 15.61
C ALA A 563 2.88 5.62 15.84
N ASN A 564 3.79 6.51 16.20
CA ASN A 564 3.54 7.94 16.19
C ASN A 564 3.39 8.46 14.72
N PRO A 565 2.94 9.72 14.52
CA PRO A 565 2.68 10.25 13.18
C PRO A 565 3.92 10.28 12.27
N ILE A 566 5.11 10.50 12.83
CA ILE A 566 6.38 10.57 12.08
C ILE A 566 6.74 9.18 11.56
N SER A 567 6.75 8.18 12.44
CA SER A 567 7.04 6.78 12.06
C SER A 567 6.00 6.25 11.08
N GLN A 568 4.71 6.58 11.29
CA GLN A 568 3.66 6.26 10.31
C GLN A 568 4.00 6.83 8.93
N LEU A 569 4.23 8.15 8.83
CA LEU A 569 4.45 8.83 7.56
C LEU A 569 5.72 8.33 6.87
N ALA A 570 6.82 8.20 7.62
CA ALA A 570 8.09 7.74 7.11
C ALA A 570 8.01 6.29 6.58
N PHE A 571 7.48 5.35 7.35
CA PHE A 571 7.37 3.96 6.90
C PHE A 571 6.45 3.82 5.69
N THR A 572 5.36 4.59 5.66
CA THR A 572 4.42 4.55 4.53
C THR A 572 5.04 5.08 3.24
N LEU A 573 5.71 6.23 3.28
CA LEU A 573 6.39 6.78 2.10
C LEU A 573 7.56 5.89 1.67
N ALA A 574 8.32 5.34 2.62
CA ALA A 574 9.39 4.40 2.33
C ALA A 574 8.87 3.12 1.64
N ASN A 575 7.75 2.56 2.11
CA ASN A 575 7.06 1.45 1.44
C ASN A 575 6.63 1.84 0.02
N GLY A 576 6.07 3.04 -0.16
CA GLY A 576 5.69 3.56 -1.48
C GLY A 576 6.86 3.66 -2.45
N PHE A 577 8.01 4.21 -2.01
CA PHE A 577 9.21 4.25 -2.82
C PHE A 577 9.82 2.87 -3.08
N THR A 578 9.62 1.90 -2.18
CA THR A 578 10.02 0.51 -2.40
C THR A 578 9.22 -0.12 -3.54
N TYR A 579 7.91 0.13 -3.61
CA TYR A 579 7.09 -0.28 -4.77
C TYR A 579 7.55 0.39 -6.07
N VAL A 580 7.92 1.67 -6.02
CA VAL A 580 8.48 2.39 -7.19
C VAL A 580 9.76 1.73 -7.68
N GLU A 581 10.73 1.49 -6.79
CA GLU A 581 11.99 0.83 -7.16
C GLU A 581 11.78 -0.60 -7.67
N TYR A 582 10.83 -1.34 -7.08
CA TYR A 582 10.49 -2.69 -7.53
C TYR A 582 9.85 -2.71 -8.93
N TYR A 583 8.91 -1.81 -9.22
CA TYR A 583 8.32 -1.74 -10.56
C TYR A 583 9.32 -1.24 -11.61
N LEU A 584 10.23 -0.34 -11.23
CA LEU A 584 11.36 0.05 -12.09
C LEU A 584 12.33 -1.11 -12.34
N SER A 585 12.62 -1.95 -11.34
CA SER A 585 13.49 -3.12 -11.51
C SER A 585 12.89 -4.18 -12.44
N ARG A 586 11.56 -4.21 -12.56
CA ARG A 586 10.83 -5.01 -13.57
C ARG A 586 10.78 -4.38 -14.97
N GLY A 587 11.37 -3.20 -15.17
CA GLY A 587 11.39 -2.51 -16.45
C GLY A 587 10.12 -1.72 -16.79
N MET A 588 9.22 -1.49 -15.82
CA MET A 588 8.01 -0.70 -16.04
C MET A 588 8.33 0.80 -16.09
N ASN A 589 7.66 1.55 -16.97
CA ASN A 589 7.82 2.99 -17.02
C ASN A 589 7.12 3.66 -15.82
N ILE A 590 7.83 4.55 -15.11
CA ILE A 590 7.28 5.24 -13.93
C ILE A 590 5.95 5.96 -14.19
N ASN A 591 5.76 6.49 -15.40
CA ASN A 591 4.56 7.23 -15.76
C ASN A 591 3.35 6.35 -16.06
N GLU A 592 3.54 5.03 -16.18
CA GLU A 592 2.47 4.07 -16.42
C GLU A 592 1.89 3.51 -15.12
N PHE A 593 2.69 3.42 -14.05
CA PHE A 593 2.23 2.88 -12.76
C PHE A 593 2.10 3.92 -11.64
N ALA A 594 2.95 4.95 -11.55
CA ALA A 594 2.90 5.90 -10.43
C ALA A 594 1.54 6.61 -10.28
N PRO A 595 0.83 6.98 -11.37
CA PRO A 595 -0.53 7.53 -11.26
C PRO A 595 -1.60 6.59 -10.68
N ASN A 596 -1.30 5.28 -10.63
CA ASN A 596 -2.13 4.20 -10.09
C ASN A 596 -1.72 3.79 -8.67
N LEU A 597 -0.75 4.49 -8.06
CA LEU A 597 -0.47 4.37 -6.63
C LEU A 597 -1.40 5.30 -5.84
N SER A 598 -2.01 4.74 -4.80
CA SER A 598 -2.78 5.50 -3.80
C SER A 598 -2.11 5.35 -2.44
N PHE A 599 -2.36 6.30 -1.55
CA PHE A 599 -1.87 6.26 -0.17
C PHE A 599 -3.02 6.23 0.84
N PHE A 600 -2.77 5.75 2.05
CA PHE A 600 -3.76 5.66 3.09
C PHE A 600 -3.17 5.92 4.49
N PHE A 601 -3.56 7.02 5.12
CA PHE A 601 -3.06 7.44 6.43
C PHE A 601 -4.13 7.39 7.52
N SER A 602 -3.71 7.23 8.77
CA SER A 602 -4.51 7.50 9.98
C SER A 602 -4.35 8.95 10.39
N ASN A 603 -5.42 9.58 10.88
CA ASN A 603 -5.38 10.88 11.57
C ASN A 603 -5.76 10.71 13.04
N GLY A 604 -4.82 11.01 13.94
CA GLY A 604 -5.04 11.10 15.38
C GLY A 604 -5.10 12.55 15.88
N ILE A 605 -4.81 12.74 17.18
CA ILE A 605 -4.92 14.03 17.87
C ILE A 605 -3.58 14.78 17.94
N ASP A 606 -2.45 14.09 17.76
CA ASP A 606 -1.11 14.66 17.77
C ASP A 606 -0.95 15.78 16.72
N PRO A 607 -0.16 16.84 17.02
CA PRO A 607 -0.07 18.04 16.19
C PRO A 607 0.39 17.76 14.76
N GLU A 608 1.25 16.76 14.56
CA GLU A 608 1.81 16.36 13.26
C GLU A 608 0.73 15.91 12.28
N TYR A 609 -0.40 15.38 12.76
CA TYR A 609 -1.54 14.99 11.90
C TYR A 609 -2.18 16.18 11.16
N SER A 610 -1.97 17.41 11.63
CA SER A 610 -2.43 18.61 10.93
C SER A 610 -1.64 18.89 9.64
N VAL A 611 -0.47 18.28 9.46
CA VAL A 611 0.42 18.49 8.30
C VAL A 611 0.83 17.20 7.57
N ILE A 612 0.34 16.02 7.99
CA ILE A 612 0.76 14.73 7.46
C ILE A 612 0.57 14.60 5.94
N GLY A 613 -0.56 15.10 5.41
CA GLY A 613 -0.91 14.98 4.00
C GLY A 613 -0.11 15.93 3.11
N ARG A 614 0.06 17.19 3.54
CA ARG A 614 0.91 18.17 2.83
C ARG A 614 2.37 17.78 2.80
N VAL A 615 2.92 17.24 3.89
CA VAL A 615 4.30 16.74 3.92
C VAL A 615 4.43 15.54 2.97
N ALA A 616 3.49 14.59 3.00
CA ALA A 616 3.48 13.46 2.09
C ALA A 616 3.51 13.90 0.61
N ARG A 617 2.64 14.84 0.24
CA ARG A 617 2.58 15.39 -1.13
C ARG A 617 3.89 16.07 -1.52
N ARG A 618 4.45 16.91 -0.65
CA ARG A 618 5.67 17.67 -0.92
C ARG A 618 6.88 16.76 -1.12
N ILE A 619 7.09 15.79 -0.22
CA ILE A 619 8.18 14.81 -0.33
C ILE A 619 8.06 14.02 -1.63
N TRP A 620 6.88 13.49 -1.91
CA TRP A 620 6.63 12.68 -3.10
C TRP A 620 6.81 13.47 -4.40
N ALA A 621 6.28 14.69 -4.47
CA ALA A 621 6.39 15.52 -5.67
C ALA A 621 7.85 15.88 -5.98
N LYS A 622 8.62 16.33 -4.98
CA LYS A 622 10.05 16.64 -5.11
C LYS A 622 10.83 15.42 -5.64
N ALA A 623 10.65 14.26 -5.00
CA ALA A 623 11.30 13.02 -5.40
C ALA A 623 10.90 12.57 -6.82
N MET A 624 9.60 12.50 -7.12
CA MET A 624 9.09 12.09 -8.43
C MET A 624 9.61 12.96 -9.56
N LYS A 625 9.69 14.27 -9.36
CA LYS A 625 10.17 15.22 -10.36
C LYS A 625 11.68 15.16 -10.53
N ASN A 626 12.43 15.31 -9.44
CA ASN A 626 13.87 15.60 -9.51
C ASN A 626 14.73 14.33 -9.44
N LYS A 627 14.30 13.30 -8.69
CA LYS A 627 15.02 12.02 -8.61
C LYS A 627 14.62 11.06 -9.73
N TYR A 628 13.32 10.96 -10.00
CA TYR A 628 12.79 9.97 -10.96
C TYR A 628 12.43 10.54 -12.35
N GLY A 629 12.45 11.86 -12.55
CA GLY A 629 12.13 12.48 -13.85
C GLY A 629 10.69 12.24 -14.31
N ALA A 630 9.77 11.98 -13.38
CA ALA A 630 8.39 11.62 -13.67
C ALA A 630 7.56 12.85 -14.07
N ASN A 631 6.50 12.61 -14.85
CA ASN A 631 5.60 13.68 -15.30
C ASN A 631 4.73 14.24 -14.15
N ALA A 632 4.02 15.34 -14.41
CA ALA A 632 3.18 16.02 -13.42
C ALA A 632 2.11 15.11 -12.78
N ARG A 633 1.55 14.14 -13.53
CA ARG A 633 0.52 13.23 -13.00
C ARG A 633 1.11 12.24 -12.00
N SER A 634 2.34 11.78 -12.22
CA SER A 634 3.08 10.88 -11.32
C SER A 634 3.53 11.59 -10.03
N GLN A 635 3.72 12.92 -10.09
CA GLN A 635 4.06 13.76 -8.93
C GLN A 635 2.88 13.99 -7.98
N MET A 636 1.64 13.70 -8.40
CA MET A 636 0.44 13.93 -7.60
C MET A 636 0.15 12.76 -6.66
N LEU A 637 0.60 12.85 -5.41
CA LEU A 637 0.26 11.88 -4.37
C LEU A 637 -1.21 12.03 -3.96
N LYS A 638 -2.01 11.00 -4.24
CA LYS A 638 -3.40 10.90 -3.79
C LYS A 638 -3.47 10.05 -2.54
N TYR A 639 -4.27 10.47 -1.57
CA TYR A 639 -4.43 9.70 -0.36
C TYR A 639 -5.85 9.69 0.20
N HIS A 640 -6.15 8.60 0.89
CA HIS A 640 -7.26 8.46 1.81
C HIS A 640 -6.80 8.75 3.24
N ILE A 641 -7.64 9.39 4.04
CA ILE A 641 -7.49 9.46 5.51
C ILE A 641 -8.64 8.69 6.16
N GLN A 642 -8.32 7.96 7.22
CA GLN A 642 -9.27 7.46 8.19
C GLN A 642 -8.92 8.03 9.57
N THR A 643 -9.94 8.44 10.32
CA THR A 643 -9.78 8.86 11.73
C THR A 643 -9.24 7.69 12.57
N SER A 644 -8.42 7.97 13.58
CA SER A 644 -7.74 6.91 14.35
C SER A 644 -8.72 6.14 15.22
N GLY A 645 -8.76 4.81 15.07
CA GLY A 645 -9.55 3.91 15.92
C GLY A 645 -8.99 3.83 17.34
N ARG A 646 -7.66 3.84 17.47
CA ARG A 646 -6.92 3.80 18.74
C ARG A 646 -7.19 5.00 19.64
N SER A 647 -7.53 6.13 19.06
CA SER A 647 -7.94 7.33 19.78
C SER A 647 -9.35 7.24 20.37
N LEU A 648 -10.14 6.24 19.97
CA LEU A 648 -11.50 6.04 20.43
C LEU A 648 -11.52 5.02 21.57
N HIS A 649 -12.32 5.28 22.59
CA HIS A 649 -12.28 4.52 23.84
C HIS A 649 -13.63 3.87 24.14
N ALA A 650 -13.60 2.75 24.85
CA ALA A 650 -14.81 2.02 25.23
C ALA A 650 -15.51 2.61 26.47
N GLN A 651 -14.85 3.58 27.13
CA GLN A 651 -15.39 4.39 28.21
C GLN A 651 -15.81 5.76 27.65
N GLU A 652 -16.93 6.29 28.14
CA GLU A 652 -17.48 7.58 27.68
C GLU A 652 -17.53 7.69 26.14
N ILE A 653 -18.11 6.67 25.50
CA ILE A 653 -18.07 6.50 24.04
C ILE A 653 -18.62 7.72 23.26
N ASP A 654 -19.51 8.51 23.86
CA ASP A 654 -20.01 9.74 23.22
C ASP A 654 -18.91 10.78 22.98
N PHE A 655 -17.81 10.78 23.76
CA PHE A 655 -16.67 11.66 23.52
C PHE A 655 -15.90 11.31 22.24
N ASN A 656 -16.10 10.11 21.70
CA ASN A 656 -15.44 9.69 20.46
C ASN A 656 -15.89 10.52 19.26
N ASP A 657 -17.15 10.98 19.20
CA ASP A 657 -17.61 11.87 18.13
C ASP A 657 -16.84 13.20 18.12
N ILE A 658 -16.47 13.71 19.29
CA ILE A 658 -15.68 14.94 19.42
C ILE A 658 -14.28 14.72 18.82
N ARG A 659 -13.61 13.62 19.19
CA ARG A 659 -12.29 13.26 18.67
C ARG A 659 -12.31 13.08 17.16
N THR A 660 -13.27 12.29 16.66
CA THR A 660 -13.48 12.04 15.23
C THR A 660 -13.75 13.34 14.46
N THR A 661 -14.50 14.27 15.04
CA THR A 661 -14.78 15.59 14.43
C THR A 661 -13.50 16.40 14.23
N LEU A 662 -12.62 16.47 15.24
CA LEU A 662 -11.35 17.20 15.15
C LEU A 662 -10.40 16.56 14.13
N GLN A 663 -10.32 15.23 14.12
CA GLN A 663 -9.48 14.48 13.16
C GLN A 663 -9.96 14.67 11.71
N ALA A 664 -11.28 14.63 11.50
CA ALA A 664 -11.91 14.90 10.21
C ALA A 664 -11.65 16.34 9.75
N LEU A 665 -11.64 17.29 10.67
CA LEU A 665 -11.35 18.70 10.37
C LEU A 665 -9.93 18.87 9.83
N TYR A 666 -8.93 18.29 10.49
CA TYR A 666 -7.54 18.28 9.98
C TYR A 666 -7.47 17.69 8.57
N ALA A 667 -8.12 16.55 8.35
CA ALA A 667 -8.11 15.88 7.05
C ALA A 667 -8.73 16.74 5.93
N ILE A 668 -9.83 17.45 6.20
CA ILE A 668 -10.53 18.30 5.22
C ILE A 668 -9.77 19.61 4.96
N TYR A 669 -9.18 20.19 6.01
CA TYR A 669 -8.35 21.41 5.91
C TYR A 669 -7.06 21.17 5.15
N ASP A 670 -6.44 19.99 5.32
CA ASP A 670 -5.26 19.57 4.55
C ASP A 670 -5.61 18.92 3.19
N ASN A 671 -6.85 19.14 2.71
CA ASN A 671 -7.28 18.81 1.35
C ASN A 671 -7.13 17.32 0.96
N CYS A 672 -7.56 16.41 1.85
CA CYS A 672 -7.56 14.96 1.56
C CYS A 672 -8.46 14.60 0.35
N ASN A 673 -8.13 13.50 -0.35
CA ASN A 673 -8.89 13.08 -1.54
C ASN A 673 -10.07 12.14 -1.22
N SER A 674 -10.04 11.51 -0.05
CA SER A 674 -11.10 10.64 0.43
C SER A 674 -11.02 10.55 1.96
N LEU A 675 -12.15 10.53 2.66
CA LEU A 675 -12.20 10.50 4.12
C LEU A 675 -13.16 9.42 4.65
N HIS A 676 -12.69 8.66 5.63
CA HIS A 676 -13.49 7.80 6.49
C HIS A 676 -13.51 8.39 7.90
N THR A 677 -14.70 8.43 8.49
CA THR A 677 -14.94 8.84 9.87
C THR A 677 -15.44 7.64 10.63
N ASN A 678 -14.73 7.27 11.68
CA ASN A 678 -15.10 6.15 12.54
C ASN A 678 -16.37 6.50 13.32
N ALA A 679 -17.04 5.44 13.78
CA ALA A 679 -18.24 5.54 14.56
C ALA A 679 -17.91 5.76 16.04
N TYR A 680 -18.83 6.32 16.84
CA TYR A 680 -18.55 6.58 18.25
C TYR A 680 -18.42 5.28 19.08
N ASP A 681 -19.00 4.19 18.60
CA ASP A 681 -18.99 2.84 19.17
C ASP A 681 -17.86 1.93 18.64
N GLU A 682 -16.90 2.50 17.90
CA GLU A 682 -15.77 1.79 17.26
C GLU A 682 -15.02 0.84 18.21
N ALA A 683 -14.80 1.27 19.46
CA ALA A 683 -14.04 0.51 20.45
C ALA A 683 -14.77 -0.77 20.94
N ILE A 684 -16.03 -0.98 20.52
CA ILE A 684 -16.92 -2.01 21.04
C ILE A 684 -17.42 -2.94 19.93
N THR A 685 -17.98 -2.41 18.85
CA THR A 685 -18.67 -3.20 17.81
C THR A 685 -18.58 -2.53 16.43
N THR A 686 -18.84 -3.30 15.39
CA THR A 686 -19.06 -2.77 14.04
C THR A 686 -20.25 -1.78 14.03
N PRO A 687 -20.19 -0.68 13.26
CA PRO A 687 -21.17 0.39 13.34
C PRO A 687 -22.61 -0.02 13.00
N THR A 688 -23.53 0.31 13.92
CA THR A 688 -24.98 0.24 13.67
C THR A 688 -25.45 1.25 12.62
N GLU A 689 -26.69 1.15 12.14
CA GLU A 689 -27.27 2.16 11.24
C GLU A 689 -27.35 3.56 11.88
N GLU A 690 -27.57 3.63 13.19
CA GLU A 690 -27.58 4.90 13.93
C GLU A 690 -26.16 5.48 14.03
N SER A 691 -25.20 4.64 14.41
CA SER A 691 -23.82 5.06 14.62
C SER A 691 -23.12 5.50 13.32
N VAL A 692 -23.35 4.77 12.22
CA VAL A 692 -22.81 5.17 10.91
C VAL A 692 -23.40 6.50 10.42
N ARG A 693 -24.65 6.82 10.77
CA ARG A 693 -25.26 8.12 10.44
C ARG A 693 -24.60 9.26 11.19
N ARG A 694 -24.25 9.09 12.47
CA ARG A 694 -23.49 10.09 13.25
C ARG A 694 -22.12 10.33 12.63
N ALA A 695 -21.39 9.24 12.33
CA ALA A 695 -20.10 9.33 11.66
C ALA A 695 -20.18 10.06 10.31
N MET A 696 -21.16 9.74 9.47
CA MET A 696 -21.38 10.45 8.20
C MET A 696 -21.75 11.93 8.40
N ALA A 697 -22.54 12.24 9.42
CA ALA A 697 -22.96 13.61 9.72
C ALA A 697 -21.78 14.52 10.02
N ILE A 698 -20.69 14.02 10.64
CA ILE A 698 -19.46 14.79 10.88
C ILE A 698 -18.93 15.37 9.55
N GLN A 699 -18.77 14.53 8.52
CA GLN A 699 -18.27 14.98 7.22
C GLN A 699 -19.25 15.94 6.54
N LEU A 700 -20.55 15.67 6.65
CA LEU A 700 -21.60 16.51 6.05
C LEU A 700 -21.63 17.90 6.70
N ILE A 701 -21.55 17.99 8.03
CA ILE A 701 -21.53 19.25 8.77
C ILE A 701 -20.29 20.06 8.39
N ILE A 702 -19.11 19.43 8.36
CA ILE A 702 -17.87 20.15 7.99
C ILE A 702 -17.96 20.66 6.54
N ASN A 703 -18.38 19.83 5.57
CA ASN A 703 -18.39 20.24 4.17
C ASN A 703 -19.54 21.23 3.82
N LYS A 704 -20.71 21.08 4.46
CA LYS A 704 -21.92 21.83 4.09
C LYS A 704 -22.15 23.05 4.98
N GLU A 705 -21.95 22.93 6.30
CA GLU A 705 -22.34 23.95 7.28
C GLU A 705 -21.16 24.79 7.79
N LEU A 706 -19.99 24.18 8.03
CA LEU A 706 -18.85 24.90 8.60
C LEU A 706 -18.31 25.97 7.63
N GLY A 707 -18.48 27.26 8.01
CA GLY A 707 -18.18 28.40 7.13
C GLY A 707 -16.73 28.47 6.65
N LEU A 708 -15.75 28.18 7.50
CA LEU A 708 -14.33 28.23 7.11
C LEU A 708 -13.96 27.14 6.09
N ALA A 709 -14.70 26.02 6.04
CA ALA A 709 -14.46 24.96 5.06
C ALA A 709 -14.89 25.34 3.63
N LYS A 710 -15.51 26.52 3.43
CA LYS A 710 -15.71 27.11 2.09
C LYS A 710 -14.42 27.64 1.48
N ASN A 711 -13.41 27.94 2.31
CA ASN A 711 -12.04 28.10 1.85
C ASN A 711 -11.35 26.73 1.81
N GLU A 712 -10.62 26.47 0.74
CA GLU A 712 -10.03 25.17 0.41
C GLU A 712 -8.53 25.11 0.73
N ASN A 713 -7.94 26.21 1.20
CA ASN A 713 -6.55 26.27 1.65
C ASN A 713 -6.37 27.02 3.00
N PRO A 714 -7.21 26.76 4.02
CA PRO A 714 -7.30 27.62 5.21
C PRO A 714 -6.06 27.57 6.11
N ILE A 715 -5.21 26.56 5.92
CA ILE A 715 -4.00 26.34 6.71
C ILE A 715 -2.74 26.96 6.10
N GLN A 716 -2.79 27.47 4.86
CA GLN A 716 -1.64 28.15 4.25
C GLN A 716 -1.43 29.54 4.87
N GLY A 717 -0.18 29.92 5.11
CA GLY A 717 0.18 31.17 5.78
C GLY A 717 0.11 31.13 7.32
N SER A 718 -0.30 30.00 7.90
CA SER A 718 -0.26 29.80 9.35
C SER A 718 1.16 29.42 9.78
N PHE A 719 1.77 30.23 10.65
CA PHE A 719 3.17 30.04 11.07
C PHE A 719 3.43 28.66 11.67
N ILE A 720 2.54 28.18 12.55
CA ILE A 720 2.69 26.85 13.15
C ILE A 720 2.54 25.73 12.13
N ILE A 721 1.72 25.91 11.10
CA ILE A 721 1.56 24.90 10.04
C ILE A 721 2.80 24.85 9.16
N GLU A 722 3.36 26.00 8.80
CA GLU A 722 4.61 26.06 8.03
C GLU A 722 5.77 25.42 8.80
N GLU A 723 5.93 25.78 10.08
CA GLU A 723 6.96 25.23 10.96
C GLU A 723 6.79 23.71 11.18
N LEU A 724 5.58 23.25 11.50
CA LEU A 724 5.30 21.81 11.62
C LEU A 724 5.55 21.07 10.31
N THR A 725 5.23 21.66 9.16
CA THR A 725 5.49 21.04 7.85
C THR A 725 7.00 20.84 7.64
N GLU A 726 7.83 21.83 7.98
CA GLU A 726 9.30 21.73 7.89
C GLU A 726 9.86 20.70 8.90
N LEU A 727 9.41 20.73 10.16
CA LEU A 727 9.85 19.80 11.21
C LEU A 727 9.52 18.35 10.87
N VAL A 728 8.28 18.09 10.42
CA VAL A 728 7.81 16.75 10.08
C VAL A 728 8.49 16.24 8.80
N GLU A 729 8.70 17.10 7.80
CA GLU A 729 9.44 16.73 6.58
C GLU A 729 10.87 16.27 6.93
N GLU A 730 11.64 17.06 7.68
CA GLU A 730 13.01 16.69 8.05
C GLU A 730 13.07 15.43 8.94
N ALA A 731 12.12 15.27 9.87
CA ALA A 731 12.04 14.06 10.69
C ALA A 731 11.81 12.79 9.84
N VAL A 732 10.97 12.88 8.80
CA VAL A 732 10.75 11.79 7.85
C VAL A 732 12.01 11.50 7.03
N LEU A 733 12.70 12.53 6.52
CA LEU A 733 13.93 12.35 5.73
C LEU A 733 15.08 11.75 6.57
N THR A 734 15.15 12.09 7.86
CA THR A 734 16.09 11.45 8.80
C THR A 734 15.74 9.97 9.01
N GLU A 735 14.46 9.62 9.08
CA GLU A 735 14.05 8.22 9.20
C GLU A 735 14.37 7.41 7.93
N PHE A 736 14.26 8.02 6.74
CA PHE A 736 14.71 7.41 5.48
C PHE A 736 16.20 7.05 5.50
N ASP A 737 17.04 7.90 6.09
CA ASP A 737 18.48 7.63 6.23
C ASP A 737 18.72 6.44 7.16
N ARG A 738 18.01 6.35 8.29
CA ARG A 738 18.09 5.19 9.21
C ARG A 738 17.65 3.87 8.58
N ILE A 739 16.62 3.89 7.74
CA ILE A 739 16.17 2.71 7.00
C ILE A 739 17.22 2.32 5.94
N THR A 740 17.85 3.29 5.28
CA THR A 740 18.92 3.05 4.30
C THR A 740 20.12 2.33 4.91
N GLU A 741 20.56 2.74 6.10
CA GLU A 741 21.66 2.09 6.83
C GLU A 741 21.42 0.60 7.10
N ARG A 742 20.15 0.17 7.08
CA ARG A 742 19.72 -1.22 7.29
C ARG A 742 19.44 -1.97 5.98
N GLY A 743 19.82 -1.40 4.83
CA GLY A 743 19.61 -2.02 3.52
C GLY A 743 18.25 -1.72 2.87
N GLY A 744 17.67 -0.55 3.18
CA GLY A 744 16.35 -0.15 2.69
C GLY A 744 15.22 -0.83 3.45
N VAL A 745 13.98 -0.72 2.94
CA VAL A 745 12.80 -1.25 3.66
C VAL A 745 12.90 -2.75 3.91
N LEU A 746 13.29 -3.53 2.89
CA LEU A 746 13.38 -4.99 2.99
C LEU A 746 14.47 -5.43 3.98
N GLY A 747 15.65 -4.80 3.93
CA GLY A 747 16.72 -5.10 4.89
C GLY A 747 16.35 -4.70 6.32
N ALA A 748 15.65 -3.56 6.50
CA ALA A 748 15.12 -3.16 7.79
C ALA A 748 14.08 -4.16 8.33
N MET A 749 13.23 -4.73 7.46
CA MET A 749 12.26 -5.77 7.83
C MET A 749 12.94 -7.08 8.25
N GLU A 750 14.04 -7.48 7.60
CA GLU A 750 14.81 -8.67 8.02
C GLU A 750 15.35 -8.53 9.45
N THR A 751 15.73 -7.31 9.86
CA THR A 751 16.16 -7.00 11.23
C THR A 751 15.03 -6.61 12.18
N MET A 752 13.77 -6.69 11.72
CA MET A 752 12.57 -6.30 12.46
C MET A 752 12.56 -4.85 12.94
N TYR A 753 13.29 -3.95 12.28
CA TYR A 753 13.45 -2.57 12.72
C TYR A 753 12.12 -1.83 12.84
N GLN A 754 11.30 -1.84 11.78
CA GLN A 754 10.01 -1.15 11.79
C GLN A 754 9.10 -1.73 12.88
N ARG A 755 8.98 -3.06 12.95
CA ARG A 755 8.14 -3.76 13.93
C ARG A 755 8.57 -3.46 15.37
N GLY A 756 9.88 -3.52 15.64
CA GLY A 756 10.45 -3.20 16.95
C GLY A 756 10.15 -1.76 17.35
N LYS A 757 10.40 -0.80 16.44
CA LYS A 757 10.12 0.62 16.70
C LYS A 757 8.64 0.90 16.95
N ILE A 758 7.73 0.28 16.19
CA ILE A 758 6.28 0.40 16.39
C ILE A 758 5.89 -0.10 17.79
N GLN A 759 6.45 -1.24 18.22
CA GLN A 759 6.19 -1.80 19.55
C GLN A 759 6.73 -0.92 20.68
N GLU A 760 7.92 -0.35 20.51
CA GLU A 760 8.53 0.59 21.46
C GLU A 760 7.66 1.86 21.62
N GLU A 761 7.23 2.46 20.50
CA GLU A 761 6.33 3.63 20.51
C GLU A 761 4.96 3.29 21.10
N SER A 762 4.44 2.10 20.82
CA SER A 762 3.19 1.61 21.40
C SER A 762 3.28 1.48 22.92
N LEU A 763 4.35 0.86 23.42
CA LEU A 763 4.58 0.68 24.85
C LEU A 763 4.77 2.02 25.56
N TYR A 764 5.48 2.96 24.93
CA TYR A 764 5.64 4.31 25.44
C TYR A 764 4.29 5.02 25.62
N TYR A 765 3.43 5.01 24.58
CA TYR A 765 2.09 5.58 24.66
C TYR A 765 1.23 4.92 25.75
N GLU A 766 1.15 3.58 25.78
CA GLU A 766 0.34 2.89 26.80
C GLU A 766 0.86 3.15 28.21
N THR A 767 2.19 3.27 28.39
CA THR A 767 2.78 3.63 29.68
C THR A 767 2.28 5.00 30.13
N LEU A 768 2.40 6.05 29.28
CA LEU A 768 1.95 7.39 29.64
C LEU A 768 0.43 7.47 29.89
N LYS A 769 -0.35 6.73 29.11
CA LYS A 769 -1.80 6.62 29.28
C LYS A 769 -2.16 5.98 30.62
N HIS A 770 -1.45 4.93 31.03
CA HIS A 770 -1.71 4.23 32.29
C HIS A 770 -1.18 4.98 33.52
N THR A 771 -0.04 5.67 33.42
CA THR A 771 0.48 6.52 34.50
C THR A 771 -0.34 7.81 34.68
N GLY A 772 -1.05 8.24 33.64
CA GLY A 772 -1.82 9.48 33.62
C GLY A 772 -1.02 10.71 33.20
N GLU A 773 0.26 10.54 32.84
CA GLU A 773 1.11 11.62 32.30
C GLU A 773 0.61 12.12 30.94
N TYR A 774 -0.02 11.24 30.15
CA TYR A 774 -0.75 11.62 28.95
C TYR A 774 -2.25 11.66 29.24
N PRO A 775 -2.87 12.86 29.30
CA PRO A 775 -4.25 13.00 29.72
C PRO A 775 -5.23 12.50 28.65
N ILE A 776 -6.12 11.59 29.04
CA ILE A 776 -7.20 11.07 28.21
C ILE A 776 -8.53 11.27 28.93
N ILE A 777 -9.31 12.22 28.43
CA ILE A 777 -10.62 12.62 28.96
C ILE A 777 -11.60 11.43 28.94
N GLY A 778 -12.16 11.13 30.11
CA GLY A 778 -13.09 10.00 30.33
C GLY A 778 -12.41 8.66 30.60
N VAL A 779 -11.07 8.57 30.50
CA VAL A 779 -10.31 7.33 30.71
C VAL A 779 -9.43 7.41 31.96
N ASN A 780 -8.46 8.33 31.99
CA ASN A 780 -7.55 8.50 33.13
C ASN A 780 -7.72 9.84 33.86
N THR A 781 -8.45 10.79 33.25
CA THR A 781 -8.79 12.09 33.84
C THR A 781 -10.18 12.52 33.39
N PHE A 782 -10.79 13.49 34.10
CA PHE A 782 -12.19 13.92 33.90
C PHE A 782 -13.16 12.72 33.91
N LEU A 783 -13.12 11.95 34.98
CA LEU A 783 -13.95 10.75 35.15
C LEU A 783 -15.35 11.12 35.63
N SER A 784 -16.34 10.30 35.29
CA SER A 784 -17.69 10.43 35.83
C SER A 784 -17.72 10.17 37.34
N SER A 785 -18.83 10.51 38.00
CA SER A 785 -19.07 10.14 39.40
C SER A 785 -19.09 8.62 39.64
N LYS A 786 -19.21 7.81 38.58
CA LYS A 786 -19.13 6.35 38.60
C LYS A 786 -17.74 5.82 38.18
N GLY A 787 -16.73 6.68 38.02
CA GLY A 787 -15.42 6.34 37.49
C GLY A 787 -15.41 6.27 35.96
N SER A 788 -14.75 5.25 35.39
CA SER A 788 -14.60 5.02 33.95
C SER A 788 -15.10 3.62 33.56
N PRO A 789 -16.42 3.33 33.67
CA PRO A 789 -16.95 2.03 33.30
C PRO A 789 -16.95 1.83 31.78
N THR A 790 -16.64 0.62 31.33
CA THR A 790 -16.78 0.23 29.93
C THR A 790 -18.26 0.11 29.56
N VAL A 791 -18.65 0.68 28.43
CA VAL A 791 -20.02 0.58 27.93
C VAL A 791 -20.26 -0.80 27.34
N VAL A 792 -21.35 -1.46 27.74
CA VAL A 792 -21.81 -2.70 27.10
C VAL A 792 -22.81 -2.32 26.00
N PRO A 793 -22.58 -2.71 24.74
CA PRO A 793 -23.45 -2.34 23.64
C PRO A 793 -24.82 -3.02 23.79
N ARG A 794 -25.90 -2.32 23.43
CA ARG A 794 -27.25 -2.89 23.42
C ARG A 794 -27.44 -3.89 22.28
N GLU A 795 -26.74 -3.68 21.17
CA GLU A 795 -26.79 -4.49 19.96
C GLU A 795 -25.36 -4.76 19.49
N VAL A 796 -25.09 -6.01 19.12
CA VAL A 796 -23.81 -6.42 18.52
C VAL A 796 -24.11 -7.01 17.16
N ILE A 797 -23.50 -6.45 16.11
CA ILE A 797 -23.72 -6.93 14.76
C ILE A 797 -22.77 -8.10 14.46
N ARG A 798 -23.37 -9.27 14.22
CA ARG A 798 -22.69 -10.52 13.82
C ARG A 798 -23.45 -11.22 12.71
N ALA A 799 -22.77 -12.15 12.03
CA ALA A 799 -23.38 -13.02 11.03
C ALA A 799 -24.37 -14.00 11.69
N THR A 800 -25.51 -14.23 11.05
CA THR A 800 -26.50 -15.21 11.52
C THR A 800 -26.09 -16.63 11.14
N THR A 801 -26.69 -17.63 11.80
CA THR A 801 -26.46 -19.04 11.45
C THR A 801 -26.85 -19.32 10.00
N GLU A 802 -27.95 -18.74 9.54
CA GLU A 802 -28.46 -18.93 8.18
C GLU A 802 -27.49 -18.39 7.13
N GLU A 803 -26.87 -17.23 7.38
CA GLU A 803 -25.85 -16.65 6.50
C GLU A 803 -24.63 -17.58 6.38
N LYS A 804 -24.18 -18.16 7.50
CA LYS A 804 -23.04 -19.08 7.52
C LYS A 804 -23.33 -20.39 6.79
N GLU A 805 -24.48 -20.99 7.08
CA GLU A 805 -24.93 -22.23 6.42
C GLU A 805 -25.08 -22.03 4.92
N TYR A 806 -25.60 -20.87 4.49
CA TYR A 806 -25.72 -20.54 3.08
C TYR A 806 -24.35 -20.47 2.39
N GLN A 807 -23.38 -19.73 2.96
CA GLN A 807 -22.03 -19.64 2.40
C GLN A 807 -21.38 -21.02 2.22
N ILE A 808 -21.50 -21.91 3.22
CA ILE A 808 -20.91 -23.26 3.14
C ILE A 808 -21.61 -24.12 2.09
N LYS A 809 -22.95 -24.07 2.02
CA LYS A 809 -23.73 -24.82 1.02
C LYS A 809 -23.42 -24.35 -0.39
N MET A 810 -23.37 -23.04 -0.61
CA MET A 810 -23.04 -22.43 -1.90
C MET A 810 -21.63 -22.82 -2.35
N LEU A 811 -20.64 -22.77 -1.46
CA LEU A 811 -19.27 -23.23 -1.75
C LEU A 811 -19.23 -24.70 -2.19
N ARG A 812 -19.93 -25.59 -1.48
CA ARG A 812 -20.00 -27.02 -1.86
C ARG A 812 -20.66 -27.21 -3.23
N ALA A 813 -21.68 -26.42 -3.54
CA ALA A 813 -22.32 -26.43 -4.85
C ALA A 813 -21.34 -25.98 -5.95
N LEU A 814 -20.57 -24.91 -5.71
CA LEU A 814 -19.51 -24.44 -6.62
C LEU A 814 -18.47 -25.53 -6.90
N HIS A 815 -17.93 -26.17 -5.85
CA HIS A 815 -16.95 -27.24 -5.98
C HIS A 815 -17.49 -28.43 -6.78
N THR A 816 -18.77 -28.76 -6.61
CA THR A 816 -19.43 -29.82 -7.37
C THR A 816 -19.62 -29.41 -8.83
N PHE A 817 -20.05 -28.17 -9.07
CA PHE A 817 -20.35 -27.64 -10.40
C PHE A 817 -19.11 -27.54 -11.30
N HIS A 818 -17.98 -27.06 -10.76
CA HIS A 818 -16.75 -26.84 -11.53
C HIS A 818 -15.70 -27.94 -11.39
N GLY A 819 -15.90 -28.97 -10.57
CA GLY A 819 -14.88 -29.92 -10.07
C GLY A 819 -13.68 -30.19 -11.00
N GLU A 820 -13.90 -30.77 -12.19
CA GLU A 820 -12.81 -31.09 -13.14
C GLU A 820 -12.17 -29.83 -13.75
N GLN A 821 -12.97 -28.82 -14.10
CA GLN A 821 -12.49 -27.57 -14.68
C GLN A 821 -11.64 -26.78 -13.68
N ALA A 822 -12.02 -26.79 -12.39
CA ALA A 822 -11.23 -26.16 -11.33
C ALA A 822 -9.83 -26.78 -11.25
N ALA A 823 -9.71 -28.12 -11.31
CA ALA A 823 -8.42 -28.79 -11.28
C ALA A 823 -7.50 -28.41 -12.45
N VAL A 824 -8.05 -28.18 -13.65
CA VAL A 824 -7.29 -27.71 -14.82
C VAL A 824 -6.67 -26.33 -14.55
N HIS A 825 -7.46 -25.38 -14.04
CA HIS A 825 -6.98 -24.04 -13.74
C HIS A 825 -6.04 -23.99 -12.53
N GLN A 826 -6.24 -24.85 -11.52
CA GLN A 826 -5.28 -25.01 -10.42
C GLN A 826 -3.90 -25.44 -10.93
N ASN A 827 -3.85 -26.43 -11.82
CA ASN A 827 -2.59 -26.88 -12.42
C ASN A 827 -1.93 -25.78 -13.27
N ALA A 828 -2.71 -25.06 -14.09
CA ALA A 828 -2.21 -23.93 -14.88
C ALA A 828 -1.64 -22.82 -13.98
N LEU A 829 -2.29 -22.54 -12.85
CA LEU A 829 -1.83 -21.56 -11.87
C LEU A 829 -0.51 -21.97 -11.20
N GLN A 830 -0.36 -23.26 -10.85
CA GLN A 830 0.90 -23.79 -10.33
C GLN A 830 2.02 -23.69 -11.37
N GLU A 831 1.73 -24.07 -12.62
CA GLU A 831 2.68 -23.97 -13.72
C GLU A 831 3.12 -22.52 -13.95
N ALA A 832 2.18 -21.57 -13.94
CA ALA A 832 2.48 -20.14 -14.09
C ALA A 832 3.38 -19.62 -12.97
N ALA A 833 3.12 -20.03 -11.72
CA ALA A 833 3.94 -19.66 -10.57
C ALA A 833 5.38 -20.21 -10.69
N VAL A 834 5.53 -21.50 -11.02
CA VAL A 834 6.83 -22.19 -11.13
C VAL A 834 7.65 -21.71 -12.32
N LEU A 835 7.01 -21.48 -13.48
CA LEU A 835 7.68 -21.05 -14.72
C LEU A 835 7.89 -19.53 -14.83
N ASN A 836 7.69 -18.78 -13.74
CA ASN A 836 7.86 -17.32 -13.73
C ASN A 836 6.96 -16.56 -14.76
N LYS A 837 5.78 -17.11 -15.10
CA LYS A 837 4.77 -16.42 -15.91
C LYS A 837 3.98 -15.41 -15.05
N ASN A 838 3.19 -14.54 -15.69
CA ASN A 838 2.29 -13.63 -15.00
C ASN A 838 1.16 -14.42 -14.32
N ILE A 839 1.12 -14.42 -12.99
CA ILE A 839 0.14 -15.21 -12.23
C ILE A 839 -1.25 -14.57 -12.29
N PHE A 840 -1.34 -13.25 -12.39
CA PHE A 840 -2.63 -12.55 -12.39
C PHE A 840 -3.44 -12.79 -13.67
N GLU A 841 -2.77 -13.00 -14.80
CA GLU A 841 -3.42 -13.41 -16.04
C GLU A 841 -4.17 -14.75 -15.88
N GLU A 842 -3.53 -15.75 -15.25
CA GLU A 842 -4.20 -17.03 -14.96
C GLU A 842 -5.25 -16.89 -13.83
N LEU A 843 -5.06 -15.97 -12.88
CA LEU A 843 -6.08 -15.69 -11.86
C LEU A 843 -7.38 -15.15 -12.49
N MET A 844 -7.31 -14.35 -13.56
CA MET A 844 -8.51 -13.87 -14.25
C MET A 844 -9.39 -15.02 -14.78
N GLU A 845 -8.80 -16.17 -15.11
CA GLU A 845 -9.51 -17.36 -15.58
C GLU A 845 -9.84 -18.30 -14.41
N SER A 846 -8.88 -18.56 -13.51
CA SER A 846 -9.07 -19.39 -12.31
C SER A 846 -10.20 -18.87 -11.41
N CYS A 847 -10.33 -17.55 -11.25
CA CYS A 847 -11.38 -16.91 -10.45
C CYS A 847 -12.80 -17.15 -10.99
N LYS A 848 -12.97 -17.60 -12.24
CA LYS A 848 -14.29 -17.93 -12.78
C LYS A 848 -14.83 -19.25 -12.23
N VAL A 849 -13.95 -20.15 -11.79
CA VAL A 849 -14.31 -21.55 -11.48
C VAL A 849 -13.80 -22.07 -10.14
N CYS A 850 -12.78 -21.42 -9.55
CA CYS A 850 -12.17 -21.82 -8.28
C CYS A 850 -12.63 -20.92 -7.12
N SER A 851 -12.79 -21.51 -5.94
CA SER A 851 -12.96 -20.78 -4.69
C SER A 851 -11.66 -20.14 -4.21
N LEU A 852 -11.78 -19.21 -3.26
CA LEU A 852 -10.67 -18.47 -2.68
C LEU A 852 -9.66 -19.41 -2.00
N GLY A 853 -10.16 -20.37 -1.22
CA GLY A 853 -9.35 -21.39 -0.55
C GLY A 853 -8.69 -22.36 -1.52
N GLN A 854 -9.36 -22.75 -2.61
CA GLN A 854 -8.75 -23.56 -3.67
C GLN A 854 -7.55 -22.84 -4.29
N ILE A 855 -7.71 -21.57 -4.69
CA ILE A 855 -6.63 -20.77 -5.28
C ILE A 855 -5.48 -20.59 -4.29
N THR A 856 -5.78 -20.23 -3.05
CA THR A 856 -4.78 -19.96 -2.01
C THR A 856 -3.96 -21.20 -1.69
N LYS A 857 -4.60 -22.35 -1.48
CA LYS A 857 -3.91 -23.63 -1.22
C LYS A 857 -3.04 -24.05 -2.41
N THR A 858 -3.53 -23.87 -3.63
CA THR A 858 -2.78 -24.16 -4.86
C THR A 858 -1.46 -23.39 -4.92
N LEU A 859 -1.47 -22.11 -4.53
CA LEU A 859 -0.27 -21.27 -4.47
C LEU A 859 0.62 -21.58 -3.24
N PHE A 860 0.07 -22.10 -2.14
CA PHE A 860 0.87 -22.60 -1.03
C PHE A 860 1.68 -23.83 -1.41
N GLU A 861 1.10 -24.76 -2.17
CA GLU A 861 1.74 -26.01 -2.57
C GLU A 861 2.99 -25.81 -3.44
N VAL A 862 3.05 -24.71 -4.20
CA VAL A 862 4.25 -24.35 -4.98
C VAL A 862 5.31 -23.61 -4.14
N GLY A 863 5.03 -23.33 -2.87
CA GLY A 863 5.95 -22.70 -1.91
C GLY A 863 5.58 -21.28 -1.49
N GLY A 864 4.42 -20.75 -1.89
CA GLY A 864 4.07 -19.36 -1.68
C GLY A 864 3.81 -19.00 -0.21
N GLN A 865 3.61 -19.98 0.68
CA GLN A 865 3.15 -19.76 2.05
C GLN A 865 4.10 -18.88 2.89
N TYR A 866 3.53 -17.94 3.64
CA TYR A 866 4.28 -17.08 4.55
C TYR A 866 4.91 -17.91 5.69
N ARG A 867 6.21 -17.66 5.95
CA ARG A 867 6.91 -18.13 7.13
C ARG A 867 6.89 -17.01 8.17
N ARG A 868 6.38 -17.29 9.37
CA ARG A 868 6.46 -16.32 10.49
C ARG A 868 7.93 -16.15 10.86
N ASN A 869 8.44 -14.93 10.75
CA ASN A 869 9.83 -14.58 11.03
C ASN A 869 10.11 -14.30 12.52
N MET A 870 9.30 -14.86 13.44
CA MET A 870 9.53 -14.77 14.90
C MET A 870 10.22 -16.00 15.44
#